data_AF-A0A5M3MNE5-F1
#
_entry.id   AF-A0A5M3MNE5-F1
#
_cell.length_a   1.000
_cell.length_b   1.000
_cell.length_c   1.000
_cell.angle_alpha   90.00
_cell.angle_beta   90.00
_cell.angle_gamma   90.00
#
_symmetry.space_group_name_H-M   'P 1'
#
loop_
_entity.id
_entity.type
_entity.pdbx_description
1 polymer ?
#
loop_
_entity_poly.entity_id
_entity_poly.type
_entity_poly.pdbx_seq_one_letter_code
_entity_poly.pdbx_strand_id
1 'polypeptide(L)'
;MYTGLLSLYALVAASAVVAQDPPYLIGLGIGDVTGPVVETNMMGYANLPQTDTGLHMRQRSRAFIIADASNSSNRVVFINSDICMGDTGVRRSIVQQLSAMYPGIYHNDNIALEGTHQHSGVGGYLEDLLPQLTALGYVNESAQAIIDGSVRAVQIAHENLEPGYISLGNTTLLNTNRNRSPTAYLANPAEERAKYQYDQDKDMTLLRFDDSNGNARGFLSFFAVHGTSIYENNTLISSDNKGYAAYLYESMVEPDSLPGNVSFIAGFSNANVGDTSPNTLGAYCESPGESWDGQPCEAEHSTCGNKTEDCHGRGPAFTESPYGFASNALIGQYQFEGAQTIMNGARANVSGPVRWVHTYLDMANHTFTLPNGTQAKTCPAAMGYSFAGGTTDGPGAFDFIQGDNSSQSQNPFWQIVKGAVTPYPSQAQIDCQYPKPILLNTGYAHFPYEWSPSTVDIQMLRVGQFVVLMMPGELTTMSGRRIRESVRSQLISQGVLGDDAYVVVAGPANTYSHYIATPEEYDVQRYEGASTIYGRSTLDAYIDKYGSLVGYLAENATGTTPPSDPAPPEQTSKAISLRTGVIVDNAPIGKKFGDVTTDVNTTSSYSAGQIVSATFVGANPRNNLRLEGTFLTVDQQTNGGWNTYRTDSHPSTTYEWVQTNVVLGYSAVTVNWTIESGTPSGTYRFTYYGDSKSITGKISAFTGTSSSFTIN
;
A
#
# COMPACT_ATOMS: atom_id res chain seq x y z
N MET A 1 73.84 -25.33 -17.46
CA MET A 1 72.65 -24.56 -17.89
C MET A 1 71.72 -25.50 -18.63
N TYR A 2 70.40 -25.28 -18.53
CA TYR A 2 69.25 -26.12 -18.95
C TYR A 2 68.81 -27.16 -17.89
N THR A 3 68.00 -26.80 -16.90
CA THR A 3 66.51 -26.66 -16.86
C THR A 3 65.76 -27.97 -17.11
N GLY A 4 65.30 -28.61 -16.03
CA GLY A 4 64.24 -29.61 -16.03
C GLY A 4 63.24 -29.27 -14.93
N LEU A 5 62.07 -28.75 -15.32
CA LEU A 5 60.95 -28.47 -14.43
C LEU A 5 60.34 -29.78 -13.90
N LEU A 6 60.19 -29.89 -12.59
CA LEU A 6 59.28 -30.83 -11.93
C LEU A 6 57.96 -30.10 -11.66
N SER A 7 56.94 -30.39 -12.47
CA SER A 7 55.57 -29.90 -12.26
C SER A 7 54.92 -30.65 -11.11
N LEU A 8 54.65 -29.95 -10.02
CA LEU A 8 53.82 -30.42 -8.91
C LEU A 8 52.35 -30.30 -9.35
N TYR A 9 51.67 -31.41 -9.62
CA TYR A 9 50.22 -31.41 -9.78
C TYR A 9 49.56 -31.28 -8.40
N ALA A 10 49.03 -30.10 -8.09
CA ALA A 10 48.07 -29.94 -7.01
C ALA A 10 46.71 -30.47 -7.49
N LEU A 11 46.25 -31.61 -6.95
CA LEU A 11 44.85 -32.00 -7.03
C LEU A 11 44.04 -30.98 -6.23
N VAL A 12 43.35 -30.07 -6.92
CA VAL A 12 42.22 -29.35 -6.35
C VAL A 12 41.06 -30.34 -6.36
N ALA A 13 40.76 -30.93 -5.20
CA ALA A 13 39.51 -31.63 -5.00
C ALA A 13 38.38 -30.59 -5.09
N ALA A 14 37.71 -30.55 -6.24
CA ALA A 14 36.42 -29.87 -6.34
C ALA A 14 35.45 -30.64 -5.43
N SER A 15 35.16 -30.09 -4.25
CA SER A 15 34.04 -30.56 -3.45
C SER A 15 32.79 -30.40 -4.30
N ALA A 16 32.24 -31.50 -4.78
CA ALA A 16 30.92 -31.52 -5.38
C ALA A 16 29.95 -31.00 -4.31
N VAL A 17 29.43 -29.79 -4.51
CA VAL A 17 28.28 -29.30 -3.77
C VAL A 17 27.15 -30.24 -4.15
N VAL A 18 26.80 -31.15 -3.23
CA VAL A 18 25.61 -31.99 -3.40
C VAL A 18 24.44 -31.01 -3.47
N ALA A 19 23.79 -30.93 -4.64
CA ALA A 19 22.57 -30.14 -4.80
C ALA A 19 21.56 -30.69 -3.79
N GLN A 20 21.26 -29.89 -2.75
CA GLN A 20 20.25 -30.23 -1.78
C GLN A 20 18.88 -30.03 -2.44
N ASP A 21 17.96 -30.98 -2.28
CA ASP A 21 16.59 -30.86 -2.80
C ASP A 21 15.99 -29.51 -2.36
N PRO A 22 15.24 -28.81 -3.23
CA PRO A 22 14.67 -27.51 -2.89
C PRO A 22 13.80 -27.60 -1.63
N PRO A 23 14.05 -26.77 -0.59
CA PRO A 23 13.38 -26.90 0.69
C PRO A 23 11.92 -26.40 0.67
N TYR A 24 11.53 -25.63 -0.36
CA TYR A 24 10.23 -24.97 -0.44
C TYR A 24 9.50 -25.28 -1.74
N LEU A 25 8.18 -25.19 -1.68
CA LEU A 25 7.32 -24.96 -2.83
C LEU A 25 6.94 -23.48 -2.87
N ILE A 26 7.11 -22.86 -4.03
CA ILE A 26 6.91 -21.42 -4.24
C ILE A 26 5.90 -21.20 -5.36
N GLY A 27 4.87 -20.42 -5.06
CA GLY A 27 3.82 -20.02 -5.98
C GLY A 27 3.72 -18.51 -6.01
N LEU A 28 3.72 -17.92 -7.22
CA LEU A 28 3.67 -16.48 -7.43
C LEU A 28 2.53 -16.15 -8.39
N GLY A 29 1.79 -15.07 -8.11
CA GLY A 29 0.67 -14.66 -8.95
C GLY A 29 0.33 -13.19 -8.81
N ILE A 30 -0.38 -12.68 -9.80
CA ILE A 30 -0.80 -11.28 -9.90
C ILE A 30 -2.27 -11.20 -10.32
N GLY A 31 -3.01 -10.22 -9.80
CA GLY A 31 -4.40 -9.95 -10.18
C GLY A 31 -4.72 -8.47 -10.11
N ASP A 32 -5.67 -8.02 -10.93
CA ASP A 32 -6.13 -6.63 -10.98
C ASP A 32 -7.10 -6.31 -9.83
N VAL A 33 -6.78 -5.30 -9.04
CA VAL A 33 -7.62 -4.82 -7.93
C VAL A 33 -8.14 -3.40 -8.15
N THR A 34 -8.04 -2.88 -9.38
CA THR A 34 -8.47 -1.53 -9.74
C THR A 34 -9.98 -1.39 -9.58
N GLY A 35 -10.43 -0.59 -8.62
CA GLY A 35 -11.85 -0.31 -8.43
C GLY A 35 -12.41 0.69 -9.45
N PRO A 36 -13.53 1.35 -9.13
CA PRO A 36 -14.03 2.49 -9.91
C PRO A 36 -12.94 3.55 -10.11
N VAL A 37 -12.84 4.12 -11.32
CA VAL A 37 -11.85 5.16 -11.63
C VAL A 37 -12.47 6.55 -11.81
N VAL A 38 -13.76 6.70 -11.49
CA VAL A 38 -14.46 7.99 -11.49
C VAL A 38 -15.55 8.05 -10.41
N GLU A 39 -15.85 9.27 -9.96
CA GLU A 39 -16.92 9.60 -9.02
C GLU A 39 -16.85 8.81 -7.69
N THR A 40 -15.66 8.42 -7.26
CA THR A 40 -15.32 7.80 -5.97
C THR A 40 -14.24 8.64 -5.30
N ASN A 41 -14.38 8.92 -4.01
CA ASN A 41 -13.30 9.56 -3.26
C ASN A 41 -12.10 8.61 -3.16
N MET A 42 -10.89 9.16 -3.30
CA MET A 42 -9.66 8.39 -3.19
C MET A 42 -9.33 8.11 -1.71
N MET A 43 -8.74 6.94 -1.43
CA MET A 43 -8.40 6.55 -0.05
C MET A 43 -7.01 7.06 0.35
N GLY A 44 -6.90 7.58 1.57
CA GLY A 44 -5.63 7.99 2.17
C GLY A 44 -5.68 9.40 2.75
N TYR A 45 -5.72 10.40 1.88
CA TYR A 45 -5.65 11.82 2.27
C TYR A 45 -6.87 12.35 3.02
N ALA A 46 -8.01 11.64 2.97
CA ALA A 46 -9.26 12.06 3.60
C ALA A 46 -9.75 13.45 3.12
N ASN A 47 -9.49 13.80 1.85
CA ASN A 47 -9.88 15.05 1.23
C ASN A 47 -11.16 14.89 0.38
N LEU A 48 -12.26 15.54 0.76
CA LEU A 48 -13.56 15.44 0.05
C LEU A 48 -13.47 15.83 -1.44
N PRO A 49 -12.84 16.96 -1.81
CA PRO A 49 -12.52 17.30 -3.20
C PRO A 49 -11.77 16.24 -4.02
N GLN A 50 -11.03 15.32 -3.39
CA GLN A 50 -10.23 14.31 -4.09
C GLN A 50 -11.10 13.15 -4.59
N THR A 51 -11.99 13.46 -5.52
CA THR A 51 -12.82 12.49 -6.24
C THR A 51 -12.12 12.12 -7.54
N ASP A 52 -11.97 10.83 -7.80
CA ASP A 52 -11.31 10.33 -9.00
C ASP A 52 -12.04 10.78 -10.30
N THR A 53 -11.23 11.04 -11.31
CA THR A 53 -11.65 11.48 -12.65
C THR A 53 -11.03 10.63 -13.75
N GLY A 54 -10.25 9.61 -13.39
CA GLY A 54 -9.57 8.79 -14.36
C GLY A 54 -8.57 7.81 -13.78
N LEU A 55 -7.68 7.32 -14.64
CA LEU A 55 -6.70 6.29 -14.36
C LEU A 55 -5.35 6.68 -14.98
N HIS A 56 -4.30 6.61 -14.17
CA HIS A 56 -2.89 6.71 -14.59
C HIS A 56 -2.26 5.31 -14.62
N MET A 57 -2.40 4.53 -13.55
CA MET A 57 -1.88 3.17 -13.48
C MET A 57 -2.87 2.25 -12.77
N ARG A 58 -3.07 1.04 -13.30
CA ARG A 58 -3.83 -0.01 -12.61
C ARG A 58 -3.18 -0.43 -11.30
N GLN A 59 -4.03 -0.80 -10.36
CA GLN A 59 -3.66 -1.33 -9.05
C GLN A 59 -3.63 -2.86 -9.12
N ARG A 60 -2.57 -3.51 -8.61
CA ARG A 60 -2.41 -4.96 -8.67
C ARG A 60 -2.22 -5.57 -7.28
N SER A 61 -2.73 -6.79 -7.12
CA SER A 61 -2.45 -7.65 -5.97
C SER A 61 -1.45 -8.72 -6.38
N ARG A 62 -0.35 -8.84 -5.63
CA ARG A 62 0.73 -9.80 -5.85
C ARG A 62 0.74 -10.80 -4.71
N ALA A 63 0.55 -12.08 -5.02
CA ALA A 63 0.45 -13.15 -4.06
C ALA A 63 1.71 -14.01 -4.04
N PHE A 64 2.19 -14.31 -2.83
CA PHE A 64 3.36 -15.13 -2.56
C PHE A 64 2.94 -16.31 -1.69
N ILE A 65 2.97 -17.51 -2.25
CA ILE A 65 2.69 -18.76 -1.55
C ILE A 65 4.01 -19.47 -1.30
N ILE A 66 4.29 -19.76 -0.04
CA ILE A 66 5.49 -20.48 0.38
C ILE A 66 5.04 -21.65 1.23
N ALA A 67 5.44 -22.87 0.87
CA ALA A 67 5.13 -24.09 1.61
C ALA A 67 6.38 -24.93 1.85
N ASP A 68 6.39 -25.72 2.92
CA ASP A 68 7.43 -26.73 3.13
C ASP A 68 7.35 -27.78 2.03
N ALA A 69 8.47 -28.08 1.36
CA ALA A 69 8.50 -29.15 0.35
C ALA A 69 8.24 -30.54 0.98
N SER A 70 8.67 -30.74 2.24
CA SER A 70 8.46 -31.98 2.98
C SER A 70 7.05 -32.15 3.55
N ASN A 71 6.32 -31.04 3.74
CA ASN A 71 4.93 -31.05 4.19
C ASN A 71 4.19 -29.82 3.66
N SER A 72 3.65 -29.95 2.44
CA SER A 72 3.00 -28.84 1.75
C SER A 72 1.77 -28.25 2.45
N SER A 73 1.21 -28.90 3.48
CA SER A 73 0.17 -28.31 4.34
C SER A 73 0.72 -27.19 5.24
N ASN A 74 2.02 -27.22 5.55
CA ASN A 74 2.69 -26.09 6.19
C ASN A 74 2.95 -25.03 5.13
N ARG A 75 2.02 -24.08 5.01
CA ARG A 75 2.11 -23.01 4.00
C ARG A 75 1.60 -21.70 4.54
N VAL A 76 2.11 -20.62 3.97
CA VAL A 76 1.65 -19.25 4.18
C VAL A 76 1.34 -18.59 2.85
N VAL A 77 0.43 -17.63 2.87
CA VAL A 77 0.10 -16.73 1.77
C VAL A 77 0.32 -15.30 2.24
N PHE A 78 1.22 -14.59 1.57
CA PHE A 78 1.37 -13.15 1.72
C PHE A 78 0.79 -12.47 0.48
N ILE A 79 -0.17 -11.56 0.69
CA ILE A 79 -0.79 -10.77 -0.37
C ILE A 79 -0.31 -9.32 -0.22
N ASN A 80 0.50 -8.85 -1.19
CA ASN A 80 0.96 -7.46 -1.31
C ASN A 80 0.09 -6.75 -2.35
N SER A 81 -0.80 -5.87 -1.92
CA SER A 81 -1.82 -5.29 -2.80
C SER A 81 -1.64 -3.78 -2.95
N ASP A 82 -1.80 -3.25 -4.17
CA ASP A 82 -1.73 -1.82 -4.48
C ASP A 82 -2.96 -1.05 -3.98
N ILE A 83 -3.27 -1.18 -2.69
CA ILE A 83 -4.36 -0.55 -1.95
C ILE A 83 -3.78 0.27 -0.80
N CYS A 84 -4.58 1.16 -0.22
CA CYS A 84 -4.11 2.03 0.86
C CYS A 84 -3.81 1.22 2.15
N MET A 85 -4.64 0.24 2.48
CA MET A 85 -4.42 -0.60 3.68
C MET A 85 -5.18 -1.91 3.57
N GLY A 86 -4.72 -2.92 4.31
CA GLY A 86 -5.55 -4.11 4.59
C GLY A 86 -6.82 -3.72 5.36
N ASP A 87 -7.87 -4.53 5.20
CA ASP A 87 -9.15 -4.36 5.90
C ASP A 87 -9.71 -5.71 6.35
N THR A 88 -10.30 -5.74 7.54
CA THR A 88 -10.83 -6.97 8.16
C THR A 88 -11.95 -7.58 7.33
N GLY A 89 -12.88 -6.79 6.80
CA GLY A 89 -14.00 -7.26 6.00
C GLY A 89 -13.56 -7.81 4.64
N VAL A 90 -12.68 -7.09 3.95
CA VAL A 90 -12.05 -7.53 2.70
C VAL A 90 -11.27 -8.83 2.93
N ARG A 91 -10.42 -8.89 3.96
CA ARG A 91 -9.64 -10.07 4.30
C ARG A 91 -10.52 -11.25 4.65
N ARG A 92 -11.56 -11.05 5.47
CA ARG A 92 -12.54 -12.09 5.84
C ARG A 92 -13.17 -12.71 4.58
N SER A 93 -13.51 -11.88 3.60
CA SER A 93 -14.09 -12.32 2.33
C SER A 93 -13.09 -13.11 1.46
N ILE A 94 -11.84 -12.64 1.36
CA ILE A 94 -10.76 -13.36 0.67
C ILE A 94 -10.52 -14.73 1.30
N VAL A 95 -10.39 -14.80 2.63
CA VAL A 95 -10.24 -16.05 3.38
C VAL A 95 -11.41 -16.97 3.10
N GLN A 96 -12.65 -16.48 3.19
CA GLN A 96 -13.85 -17.28 2.95
C GLN A 96 -13.85 -17.90 1.54
N GLN A 97 -13.56 -17.11 0.50
CA GLN A 97 -13.53 -17.60 -0.88
C GLN A 97 -12.41 -18.63 -1.11
N LEU A 98 -11.19 -18.36 -0.63
CA LEU A 98 -10.07 -19.27 -0.78
C LEU A 98 -10.25 -20.57 0.02
N SER A 99 -10.79 -20.49 1.24
CA SER A 99 -11.14 -21.68 2.03
C SER A 99 -12.22 -22.53 1.36
N ALA A 100 -13.18 -21.90 0.67
CA ALA A 100 -14.21 -22.63 -0.07
C ALA A 100 -13.64 -23.31 -1.33
N MET A 101 -12.73 -22.65 -2.04
CA MET A 101 -12.08 -23.21 -3.24
C MET A 101 -11.03 -24.28 -2.93
N TYR A 102 -10.32 -24.12 -1.82
CA TYR A 102 -9.22 -25.00 -1.40
C TYR A 102 -9.43 -25.47 0.06
N PRO A 103 -10.42 -26.32 0.34
CA PRO A 103 -10.77 -26.73 1.69
C PRO A 103 -9.58 -27.30 2.47
N GLY A 104 -9.32 -26.73 3.66
CA GLY A 104 -8.25 -27.16 4.56
C GLY A 104 -6.84 -26.70 4.17
N ILE A 105 -6.68 -25.95 3.07
CA ILE A 105 -5.38 -25.46 2.58
C ILE A 105 -5.15 -24.01 3.02
N TYR A 106 -6.14 -23.15 2.77
CA TYR A 106 -6.10 -21.74 3.12
C TYR A 106 -7.15 -21.45 4.17
N HIS A 107 -6.75 -20.75 5.22
CA HIS A 107 -7.59 -20.41 6.37
C HIS A 107 -7.13 -19.09 6.99
N ASN A 108 -7.86 -18.66 8.02
CA ASN A 108 -7.64 -17.37 8.67
C ASN A 108 -6.22 -17.21 9.22
N ASP A 109 -5.52 -18.30 9.54
CA ASP A 109 -4.24 -18.19 10.26
C ASP A 109 -3.05 -18.01 9.33
N ASN A 110 -3.17 -18.48 8.08
CA ASN A 110 -2.07 -18.55 7.13
C ASN A 110 -2.20 -17.63 5.92
N ILE A 111 -3.26 -16.82 5.84
CA ILE A 111 -3.41 -15.75 4.84
C ILE A 111 -3.15 -14.40 5.51
N ALA A 112 -2.26 -13.61 4.92
CA ALA A 112 -2.00 -12.22 5.29
C ALA A 112 -2.32 -11.28 4.10
N LEU A 113 -2.97 -10.15 4.37
CA LEU A 113 -3.27 -9.11 3.39
C LEU A 113 -2.62 -7.80 3.83
N GLU A 114 -1.74 -7.25 3.00
CA GLU A 114 -1.08 -5.98 3.21
C GLU A 114 -1.36 -5.03 2.03
N GLY A 115 -1.47 -3.73 2.35
CA GLY A 115 -1.53 -2.66 1.36
C GLY A 115 -0.17 -1.98 1.18
N THR A 116 0.18 -1.66 -0.07
CA THR A 116 1.33 -0.79 -0.40
C THR A 116 1.18 0.64 0.08
N HIS A 117 0.03 0.98 0.70
CA HIS A 117 -0.21 2.27 1.30
C HIS A 117 -0.07 3.43 0.34
N GLN A 118 -0.51 3.19 -0.90
CA GLN A 118 -0.73 4.23 -1.89
C GLN A 118 -1.97 5.07 -1.52
N HIS A 119 -1.90 6.39 -1.75
CA HIS A 119 -2.98 7.37 -1.47
C HIS A 119 -3.68 7.87 -2.74
N SER A 120 -3.46 7.19 -3.86
CA SER A 120 -4.00 7.49 -5.19
C SER A 120 -4.92 6.37 -5.71
N GLY A 121 -5.66 5.67 -4.85
CA GLY A 121 -6.52 4.57 -5.24
C GLY A 121 -7.90 4.65 -4.63
N VAL A 122 -8.75 3.68 -4.95
CA VAL A 122 -10.17 3.73 -4.63
C VAL A 122 -10.47 3.71 -3.13
N GLY A 123 -11.42 4.54 -2.70
CA GLY A 123 -11.95 4.55 -1.35
C GLY A 123 -13.22 3.72 -1.14
N GLY A 124 -13.72 3.77 0.10
CA GLY A 124 -14.99 3.17 0.51
C GLY A 124 -15.00 1.66 0.68
N TYR A 125 -13.86 0.99 0.77
CA TYR A 125 -13.82 -0.49 0.91
C TYR A 125 -13.61 -0.98 2.35
N LEU A 126 -13.25 -0.10 3.28
CA LEU A 126 -13.01 -0.47 4.67
C LEU A 126 -14.31 -0.79 5.40
N GLU A 127 -14.28 -1.72 6.34
CA GLU A 127 -15.46 -2.21 7.06
C GLU A 127 -15.97 -1.23 8.12
N ASP A 128 -15.07 -0.55 8.84
CA ASP A 128 -15.41 0.46 9.86
C ASP A 128 -15.79 1.81 9.23
N LEU A 129 -16.63 2.59 9.91
CA LEU A 129 -17.25 3.79 9.30
C LEU A 129 -16.29 4.96 9.09
N LEU A 130 -15.37 5.24 10.02
CA LEU A 130 -14.58 6.48 9.99
C LEU A 130 -13.83 6.67 8.65
N PRO A 131 -13.13 5.66 8.11
CA PRO A 131 -12.44 5.79 6.82
C PRO A 131 -13.37 5.88 5.61
N GLN A 132 -14.67 5.54 5.75
CA GLN A 132 -15.63 5.61 4.66
C GLN A 132 -16.25 7.01 4.47
N LEU A 133 -16.11 7.91 5.45
CA LEU A 133 -16.85 9.18 5.48
C LEU A 133 -16.60 10.04 4.23
N THR A 134 -15.36 10.12 3.76
CA THR A 134 -15.01 10.94 2.58
C THR A 134 -15.46 10.29 1.27
N ALA A 135 -15.55 8.95 1.24
CA ALA A 135 -16.15 8.19 0.15
C ALA A 135 -17.69 8.20 0.15
N LEU A 136 -18.30 8.93 1.08
CA LEU A 136 -19.75 8.98 1.28
C LEU A 136 -20.34 7.60 1.60
N GLY A 137 -19.56 6.75 2.27
CA GLY A 137 -19.96 5.41 2.69
C GLY A 137 -19.22 4.28 1.95
N TYR A 138 -19.75 3.06 2.09
CA TYR A 138 -19.17 1.86 1.51
C TYR A 138 -19.42 1.79 0.00
N VAL A 139 -18.38 1.44 -0.76
CA VAL A 139 -18.37 1.31 -2.20
C VAL A 139 -18.10 -0.15 -2.54
N ASN A 140 -19.18 -0.90 -2.77
CA ASN A 140 -19.11 -2.34 -3.01
C ASN A 140 -18.26 -2.67 -4.25
N GLU A 141 -18.27 -1.83 -5.29
CA GLU A 141 -17.44 -2.01 -6.47
C GLU A 141 -15.94 -1.98 -6.13
N SER A 142 -15.51 -1.11 -5.20
CA SER A 142 -14.12 -1.04 -4.73
C SER A 142 -13.75 -2.30 -3.96
N ALA A 143 -14.56 -2.68 -2.96
CA ALA A 143 -14.29 -3.85 -2.15
C ALA A 143 -14.26 -5.15 -2.98
N GLN A 144 -15.23 -5.32 -3.89
CA GLN A 144 -15.31 -6.51 -4.73
C GLN A 144 -14.12 -6.62 -5.68
N ALA A 145 -13.68 -5.51 -6.29
CA ALA A 145 -12.48 -5.52 -7.13
C ALA A 145 -11.23 -5.97 -6.35
N ILE A 146 -11.06 -5.47 -5.13
CA ILE A 146 -9.94 -5.86 -4.26
C ILE A 146 -10.01 -7.34 -3.89
N ILE A 147 -11.19 -7.82 -3.51
CA ILE A 147 -11.42 -9.22 -3.13
C ILE A 147 -11.14 -10.14 -4.33
N ASP A 148 -11.77 -9.88 -5.48
CA ASP A 148 -11.68 -10.74 -6.67
C ASP A 148 -10.26 -10.76 -7.23
N GLY A 149 -9.60 -9.59 -7.34
CA GLY A 149 -8.22 -9.50 -7.81
C GLY A 149 -7.23 -10.21 -6.88
N SER A 150 -7.41 -10.08 -5.56
CA SER A 150 -6.55 -10.77 -4.59
C SER A 150 -6.76 -12.28 -4.59
N VAL A 151 -8.02 -12.73 -4.67
CA VAL A 151 -8.36 -14.16 -4.84
C VAL A 151 -7.75 -14.69 -6.12
N ARG A 152 -7.86 -13.94 -7.23
CA ARG A 152 -7.28 -14.31 -8.53
C ARG A 152 -5.76 -14.43 -8.47
N ALA A 153 -5.07 -13.49 -7.83
CA ALA A 153 -3.63 -13.55 -7.63
C ALA A 153 -3.22 -14.82 -6.87
N VAL A 154 -3.94 -15.19 -5.80
CA VAL A 154 -3.68 -16.41 -5.02
C VAL A 154 -4.00 -17.68 -5.82
N GLN A 155 -5.05 -17.69 -6.65
CA GLN A 155 -5.33 -18.82 -7.55
C GLN A 155 -4.19 -19.05 -8.53
N ILE A 156 -3.70 -18.00 -9.19
CA ILE A 156 -2.56 -18.09 -10.11
C ILE A 156 -1.31 -18.58 -9.37
N ALA A 157 -1.04 -18.04 -8.18
CA ALA A 157 0.07 -18.48 -7.35
C ALA A 157 -0.04 -19.96 -6.95
N HIS A 158 -1.26 -20.42 -6.61
CA HIS A 158 -1.53 -21.82 -6.29
C HIS A 158 -1.29 -22.74 -7.49
N GLU A 159 -1.77 -22.35 -8.66
CA GLU A 159 -1.64 -23.11 -9.91
C GLU A 159 -0.18 -23.21 -10.38
N ASN A 160 0.66 -22.23 -10.01
CA ASN A 160 2.08 -22.15 -10.38
C ASN A 160 3.04 -22.55 -9.24
N LEU A 161 2.58 -23.36 -8.29
CA LEU A 161 3.37 -23.82 -7.14
C LEU A 161 4.43 -24.84 -7.57
N GLU A 162 5.72 -24.52 -7.40
CA GLU A 162 6.84 -25.37 -7.84
C GLU A 162 8.01 -25.40 -6.82
N PRO A 163 8.83 -26.46 -6.79
CA PRO A 163 10.02 -26.53 -5.95
C PRO A 163 11.02 -25.40 -6.24
N GLY A 164 11.56 -24.79 -5.19
CA GLY A 164 12.50 -23.68 -5.33
C GLY A 164 13.27 -23.31 -4.06
N TYR A 165 14.10 -22.29 -4.19
CA TYR A 165 14.96 -21.77 -3.12
C TYR A 165 14.57 -20.34 -2.77
N ILE A 166 14.78 -19.99 -1.50
CA ILE A 166 14.56 -18.63 -1.00
C ILE A 166 15.89 -18.10 -0.47
N SER A 167 16.24 -16.87 -0.84
CA SER A 167 17.43 -16.20 -0.32
C SER A 167 17.12 -14.77 0.12
N LEU A 168 17.77 -14.31 1.18
CA LEU A 168 17.57 -13.05 1.85
C LEU A 168 18.74 -12.11 1.58
N GLY A 169 18.45 -10.84 1.28
CA GLY A 169 19.49 -9.81 1.23
C GLY A 169 18.97 -8.43 1.61
N ASN A 170 19.93 -7.51 1.75
CA ASN A 170 19.69 -6.15 2.21
C ASN A 170 20.49 -5.14 1.41
N THR A 171 19.96 -3.92 1.31
CA THR A 171 20.71 -2.75 0.83
C THR A 171 20.14 -1.48 1.44
N THR A 172 20.91 -0.40 1.45
CA THR A 172 20.53 0.89 2.04
C THR A 172 20.13 1.89 0.95
N LEU A 173 18.98 2.53 1.11
CA LEU A 173 18.38 3.48 0.16
C LEU A 173 18.29 4.87 0.79
N LEU A 174 19.16 5.80 0.40
CA LEU A 174 19.27 7.09 1.07
C LEU A 174 18.29 8.14 0.56
N ASN A 175 18.00 8.14 -0.75
CA ASN A 175 17.27 9.21 -1.44
C ASN A 175 15.77 8.91 -1.63
N THR A 176 15.22 8.02 -0.81
CA THR A 176 13.86 7.48 -1.03
C THR A 176 12.86 7.93 0.02
N ASN A 177 13.29 8.21 1.25
CA ASN A 177 12.40 8.57 2.35
C ASN A 177 13.00 9.63 3.30
N ARG A 178 12.12 10.30 4.03
CA ARG A 178 12.40 11.30 5.07
C ARG A 178 11.48 11.11 6.26
N ASN A 179 11.91 11.44 7.48
CA ASN A 179 10.99 11.52 8.62
C ASN A 179 10.12 12.80 8.53
N ARG A 180 8.78 12.64 8.57
CA ARG A 180 7.81 13.75 8.48
C ARG A 180 7.37 14.31 9.84
N SER A 181 7.77 13.65 10.93
CA SER A 181 7.55 14.06 12.32
C SER A 181 8.85 13.99 13.14
N PRO A 182 9.94 14.67 12.71
CA PRO A 182 11.26 14.54 13.33
C PRO A 182 11.28 14.99 14.79
N THR A 183 10.46 15.98 15.17
CA THR A 183 10.34 16.44 16.56
C THR A 183 9.75 15.37 17.49
N ALA A 184 8.82 14.53 16.98
CA ALA A 184 8.34 13.37 17.72
C ALA A 184 9.42 12.29 17.86
N TYR A 185 10.15 11.99 16.79
CA TYR A 185 11.28 11.04 16.85
C TYR A 185 12.31 11.46 17.90
N LEU A 186 12.64 12.75 18.00
CA LEU A 186 13.60 13.29 18.97
C LEU A 186 13.18 13.11 20.44
N ALA A 187 11.90 12.87 20.72
CA ALA A 187 11.39 12.59 22.06
C ALA A 187 11.80 11.20 22.57
N ASN A 188 12.12 10.26 21.68
CA ASN A 188 12.68 8.96 22.08
C ASN A 188 14.03 9.15 22.81
N PRO A 189 14.38 8.25 23.75
CA PRO A 189 15.61 8.35 24.55
C PRO A 189 16.87 8.54 23.70
N ALA A 190 17.74 9.47 24.11
CA ALA A 190 18.91 9.85 23.32
C ALA A 190 19.87 8.68 23.11
N GLU A 191 20.03 7.81 24.10
CA GLU A 191 20.83 6.59 24.06
C GLU A 191 20.26 5.53 23.12
N GLU A 192 18.94 5.49 22.93
CA GLU A 192 18.31 4.61 21.95
C GLU A 192 18.52 5.15 20.53
N ARG A 193 18.29 6.45 20.33
CA ARG A 193 18.51 7.11 19.04
C ARG A 193 19.95 7.00 18.56
N ALA A 194 20.92 7.07 19.48
CA ALA A 194 22.35 6.93 19.17
C ALA A 194 22.75 5.57 18.58
N LYS A 195 21.88 4.55 18.66
CA LYS A 195 22.10 3.24 18.01
C LYS A 195 21.89 3.28 16.50
N TYR A 196 21.23 4.32 15.98
CA TYR A 196 20.83 4.42 14.59
C TYR A 196 21.44 5.66 13.93
N GLN A 197 21.87 5.52 12.69
CA GLN A 197 22.43 6.63 11.92
C GLN A 197 21.37 7.64 11.46
N TYR A 198 20.13 7.18 11.28
CA TYR A 198 19.04 7.90 10.62
C TYR A 198 17.75 7.88 11.47
N ASP A 199 16.92 8.92 11.32
CA ASP A 199 15.62 9.04 12.00
C ASP A 199 14.46 8.32 11.29
N GLN A 200 14.79 7.63 10.20
CA GLN A 200 13.95 6.72 9.44
C GLN A 200 14.75 5.45 9.10
N ASP A 201 14.07 4.35 8.82
CA ASP A 201 14.74 3.14 8.34
C ASP A 201 15.14 3.29 6.87
N LYS A 202 16.43 3.08 6.60
CA LYS A 202 17.03 3.21 5.27
C LYS A 202 17.28 1.86 4.59
N ASP A 203 17.13 0.76 5.30
CA ASP A 203 17.44 -0.56 4.75
C ASP A 203 16.21 -1.19 4.09
N MET A 204 16.35 -1.56 2.83
CA MET A 204 15.45 -2.48 2.16
C MET A 204 15.89 -3.90 2.48
N THR A 205 14.92 -4.73 2.84
CA THR A 205 15.08 -6.19 2.96
C THR A 205 14.36 -6.86 1.82
N LEU A 206 14.93 -7.91 1.22
CA LEU A 206 14.29 -8.63 0.11
C LEU A 206 14.48 -10.13 0.24
N LEU A 207 13.38 -10.87 0.05
CA LEU A 207 13.36 -12.30 -0.22
C LEU A 207 13.30 -12.54 -1.72
N ARG A 208 14.34 -13.19 -2.28
CA ARG A 208 14.38 -13.65 -3.66
C ARG A 208 13.84 -15.07 -3.74
N PHE A 209 12.98 -15.32 -4.73
CA PHE A 209 12.39 -16.62 -5.02
C PHE A 209 13.01 -17.19 -6.31
N ASP A 210 13.71 -18.31 -6.18
CA ASP A 210 14.34 -19.01 -7.31
C ASP A 210 13.63 -20.33 -7.60
N ASP A 211 13.58 -20.73 -8.87
CA ASP A 211 13.20 -22.09 -9.28
C ASP A 211 14.27 -23.12 -8.85
N SER A 212 13.99 -24.41 -9.08
CA SER A 212 14.94 -25.50 -8.81
C SER A 212 16.26 -25.42 -9.60
N ASN A 213 16.34 -24.62 -10.66
CA ASN A 213 17.54 -24.39 -11.46
C ASN A 213 18.31 -23.12 -11.03
N GLY A 214 17.81 -22.36 -10.05
CA GLY A 214 18.40 -21.10 -9.59
C GLY A 214 17.99 -19.86 -10.40
N ASN A 215 17.00 -19.97 -11.29
CA ASN A 215 16.46 -18.83 -12.03
C ASN A 215 15.47 -18.06 -11.16
N ALA A 216 15.58 -16.74 -11.14
CA ALA A 216 14.68 -15.90 -10.37
C ALA A 216 13.26 -15.92 -10.96
N ARG A 217 12.27 -16.25 -10.12
CA ARG A 217 10.83 -16.19 -10.43
C ARG A 217 10.17 -14.94 -9.89
N GLY A 218 10.78 -14.29 -8.89
CA GLY A 218 10.24 -13.08 -8.29
C GLY A 218 10.96 -12.71 -7.00
N PHE A 219 10.44 -11.69 -6.33
CA PHE A 219 10.87 -11.32 -4.98
C PHE A 219 9.77 -10.63 -4.18
N LEU A 220 9.94 -10.57 -2.87
CA LEU A 220 9.16 -9.75 -1.96
C LEU A 220 10.12 -8.88 -1.14
N SER A 221 9.97 -7.57 -1.26
CA SER A 221 10.79 -6.58 -0.54
C SER A 221 9.99 -5.84 0.53
N PHE A 222 10.68 -5.40 1.58
CA PHE A 222 10.15 -4.62 2.69
C PHE A 222 10.97 -3.35 2.84
N PHE A 223 10.35 -2.20 2.66
CA PHE A 223 11.00 -0.90 2.78
C PHE A 223 10.03 0.19 3.23
N ALA A 224 10.46 0.98 4.21
CA ALA A 224 9.62 2.00 4.86
C ALA A 224 9.57 3.30 4.03
N VAL A 225 8.59 3.43 3.15
CA VAL A 225 8.27 4.70 2.49
C VAL A 225 6.77 4.75 2.19
N HIS A 226 6.10 5.81 2.62
CA HIS A 226 4.68 6.04 2.37
C HIS A 226 4.37 6.12 0.87
N GLY A 227 3.19 5.70 0.45
CA GLY A 227 2.70 5.84 -0.93
C GLY A 227 2.03 7.18 -1.20
N THR A 228 2.73 8.28 -0.92
CA THR A 228 2.28 9.68 -1.08
C THR A 228 3.24 10.49 -1.96
N SER A 229 3.83 9.85 -2.97
CA SER A 229 4.64 10.58 -3.96
C SER A 229 3.74 11.35 -4.93
N ILE A 230 2.56 10.81 -5.21
CA ILE A 230 1.49 11.48 -5.95
C ILE A 230 0.65 12.26 -4.94
N TYR A 231 0.55 13.57 -5.15
CA TYR A 231 -0.01 14.49 -4.17
C TYR A 231 -1.54 14.44 -4.08
N GLU A 232 -2.07 15.02 -3.00
CA GLU A 232 -3.51 15.09 -2.70
C GLU A 232 -4.35 15.76 -3.81
N ASN A 233 -3.76 16.68 -4.59
CA ASN A 233 -4.44 17.35 -5.69
C ASN A 233 -4.65 16.47 -6.95
N ASN A 234 -4.09 15.25 -6.97
CA ASN A 234 -4.31 14.27 -8.03
C ASN A 234 -5.74 13.69 -7.97
N THR A 235 -6.29 13.37 -9.14
CA THR A 235 -7.59 12.67 -9.27
C THR A 235 -7.52 11.45 -10.19
N LEU A 236 -6.33 11.01 -10.59
CA LEU A 236 -6.16 9.80 -11.41
C LEU A 236 -5.74 8.61 -10.54
N ILE A 237 -6.46 7.50 -10.66
CA ILE A 237 -6.11 6.27 -9.95
C ILE A 237 -4.70 5.80 -10.35
N SER A 238 -3.87 5.46 -9.36
CA SER A 238 -2.47 5.09 -9.54
C SER A 238 -1.99 4.22 -8.38
N SER A 239 -0.98 3.39 -8.62
CA SER A 239 -0.36 2.51 -7.61
C SER A 239 0.84 3.11 -6.89
N ASP A 240 1.03 4.44 -7.01
CA ASP A 240 2.09 5.27 -6.43
C ASP A 240 3.50 4.63 -6.58
N ASN A 241 4.43 4.91 -5.67
CA ASN A 241 5.85 4.69 -5.88
C ASN A 241 6.22 3.20 -5.81
N LYS A 242 5.52 2.42 -5.00
CA LYS A 242 5.71 0.97 -4.87
C LYS A 242 5.17 0.21 -6.08
N GLY A 243 3.98 0.58 -6.56
CA GLY A 243 3.43 0.03 -7.79
C GLY A 243 4.27 0.40 -9.02
N TYR A 244 4.82 1.63 -9.05
CA TYR A 244 5.76 2.03 -10.09
C TYR A 244 7.06 1.21 -10.05
N ALA A 245 7.64 0.99 -8.86
CA ALA A 245 8.82 0.14 -8.69
C ALA A 245 8.57 -1.31 -9.16
N ALA A 246 7.39 -1.85 -8.84
CA ALA A 246 6.98 -3.17 -9.30
C ALA A 246 6.86 -3.23 -10.83
N TYR A 247 6.17 -2.25 -11.43
CA TYR A 247 6.07 -2.11 -12.90
C TYR A 247 7.45 -2.07 -13.57
N LEU A 248 8.39 -1.27 -13.04
CA LEU A 248 9.75 -1.17 -13.60
C LEU A 248 10.46 -2.52 -13.58
N TYR A 249 10.37 -3.26 -12.47
CA TYR A 249 11.06 -4.53 -12.34
C TYR A 249 10.44 -5.61 -13.23
N GLU A 250 9.12 -5.73 -13.21
CA GLU A 250 8.37 -6.69 -14.03
C GLU A 250 8.61 -6.44 -15.52
N SER A 251 8.55 -5.17 -15.95
CA SER A 251 8.82 -4.78 -17.35
C SER A 251 10.28 -4.94 -17.76
N MET A 252 11.22 -4.83 -16.82
CA MET A 252 12.63 -5.11 -17.10
C MET A 252 12.87 -6.60 -17.38
N VAL A 253 12.24 -7.49 -16.61
CA VAL A 253 12.41 -8.94 -16.78
C VAL A 253 11.63 -9.44 -18.00
N GLU A 254 10.44 -8.91 -18.24
CA GLU A 254 9.55 -9.31 -19.33
C GLU A 254 9.11 -8.11 -20.19
N PRO A 255 10.01 -7.50 -21.00
CA PRO A 255 9.75 -6.26 -21.72
C PRO A 255 8.71 -6.37 -22.84
N ASP A 256 8.44 -7.60 -23.31
CA ASP A 256 7.44 -7.88 -24.35
C ASP A 256 6.05 -8.20 -23.77
N SER A 257 5.94 -8.35 -22.45
CA SER A 257 4.69 -8.62 -21.75
C SER A 257 3.98 -7.30 -21.39
N LEU A 258 2.66 -7.24 -21.60
CA LEU A 258 1.87 -6.11 -21.10
C LEU A 258 1.81 -6.15 -19.56
N PRO A 259 1.82 -5.00 -18.86
CA PRO A 259 1.74 -4.95 -17.41
C PRO A 259 0.52 -5.70 -16.87
N GLY A 260 0.74 -6.57 -15.88
CA GLY A 260 -0.26 -7.49 -15.34
C GLY A 260 -0.30 -8.87 -15.99
N ASN A 261 0.32 -9.06 -17.15
CA ASN A 261 0.43 -10.37 -17.84
C ASN A 261 1.83 -10.99 -17.71
N VAL A 262 2.54 -10.68 -16.63
CA VAL A 262 3.90 -11.17 -16.38
C VAL A 262 3.90 -12.45 -15.55
N SER A 263 4.95 -13.26 -15.70
CA SER A 263 5.20 -14.45 -14.87
C SER A 263 6.17 -14.17 -13.71
N PHE A 264 7.09 -13.22 -13.89
CA PHE A 264 7.95 -12.71 -12.84
C PHE A 264 7.18 -11.74 -11.95
N ILE A 265 7.12 -12.00 -10.64
CA ILE A 265 6.35 -11.17 -9.70
C ILE A 265 7.29 -10.36 -8.79
N ALA A 266 7.14 -9.04 -8.81
CA ALA A 266 7.94 -8.10 -8.01
C ALA A 266 7.11 -7.46 -6.88
N GLY A 267 7.26 -7.94 -5.65
CA GLY A 267 6.57 -7.41 -4.48
C GLY A 267 7.35 -6.28 -3.80
N PHE A 268 6.70 -5.14 -3.62
CA PHE A 268 7.20 -4.00 -2.85
C PHE A 268 6.24 -3.74 -1.69
N SER A 269 6.48 -4.39 -0.56
CA SER A 269 5.72 -4.20 0.67
C SER A 269 6.23 -2.99 1.45
N ASN A 270 5.33 -2.39 2.22
CA ASN A 270 5.69 -1.48 3.28
C ASN A 270 6.38 -2.19 4.44
N ALA A 271 6.98 -1.36 5.29
CA ALA A 271 7.43 -1.78 6.60
C ALA A 271 6.73 -0.92 7.66
N ASN A 272 7.50 -0.21 8.49
CA ASN A 272 7.03 0.76 9.46
C ASN A 272 6.99 2.16 8.84
N VAL A 273 5.89 2.49 8.16
CA VAL A 273 5.76 3.70 7.32
C VAL A 273 5.13 4.91 7.99
N GLY A 274 4.78 4.84 9.28
CA GLY A 274 3.92 5.81 9.94
C GLY A 274 4.49 7.24 9.98
N ASP A 275 5.80 7.41 10.10
CA ASP A 275 6.46 8.72 10.11
C ASP A 275 7.43 8.92 8.95
N THR A 276 7.36 8.07 7.92
CA THR A 276 8.19 8.18 6.72
C THR A 276 7.41 8.86 5.60
N SER A 277 8.07 9.70 4.80
CA SER A 277 7.51 10.38 3.64
C SER A 277 8.42 10.21 2.43
N PRO A 278 7.87 10.03 1.20
CA PRO A 278 8.65 10.04 -0.04
C PRO A 278 9.08 11.46 -0.47
N ASN A 279 8.59 12.50 0.21
CA ASN A 279 8.82 13.91 -0.13
C ASN A 279 10.18 14.39 0.41
N THR A 280 11.24 13.90 -0.24
CA THR A 280 12.62 13.97 0.27
C THR A 280 13.23 15.37 0.35
N LEU A 281 12.69 16.36 -0.37
CA LEU A 281 13.21 17.74 -0.27
C LEU A 281 12.76 18.45 1.02
N GLY A 282 11.77 17.90 1.73
CA GLY A 282 11.24 18.46 2.98
C GLY A 282 9.97 19.29 2.78
N ALA A 283 9.45 19.80 3.90
CA ALA A 283 8.20 20.55 3.93
C ALA A 283 8.43 22.07 3.87
N TYR A 284 7.70 22.74 3.00
CA TYR A 284 7.81 24.17 2.75
C TYR A 284 6.44 24.81 2.62
N CYS A 285 6.39 26.10 2.90
CA CYS A 285 5.21 26.91 2.68
C CYS A 285 4.99 27.16 1.19
N GLU A 286 3.77 26.87 0.75
CA GLU A 286 3.24 27.17 -0.58
C GLU A 286 2.14 28.22 -0.43
N SER A 287 2.55 29.45 -0.09
CA SER A 287 1.68 30.55 0.32
C SER A 287 1.86 31.78 -0.58
N PRO A 288 1.49 31.74 -1.89
CA PRO A 288 1.79 32.83 -2.82
C PRO A 288 1.34 34.20 -2.33
N GLY A 289 2.29 35.13 -2.21
CA GLY A 289 2.05 36.51 -1.77
C GLY A 289 2.25 36.76 -0.28
N GLU A 290 2.48 35.71 0.52
CA GLU A 290 2.81 35.84 1.93
C GLU A 290 4.31 35.95 2.18
N SER A 291 4.69 36.54 3.32
CA SER A 291 6.11 36.74 3.67
C SER A 291 6.88 35.44 3.95
N TRP A 292 6.18 34.34 4.20
CA TRP A 292 6.74 33.01 4.46
C TRP A 292 6.66 32.08 3.24
N ASP A 293 6.21 32.56 2.07
CA ASP A 293 6.18 31.75 0.85
C ASP A 293 7.57 31.19 0.51
N GLY A 294 7.64 29.90 0.21
CA GLY A 294 8.88 29.19 -0.08
C GLY A 294 9.82 28.98 1.11
N GLN A 295 9.46 29.40 2.33
CA GLN A 295 10.23 29.11 3.54
C GLN A 295 9.95 27.68 4.05
N PRO A 296 10.88 27.05 4.79
CA PRO A 296 10.59 25.82 5.50
C PRO A 296 9.40 26.00 6.45
N CYS A 297 8.54 24.98 6.55
CA CYS A 297 7.48 25.02 7.56
C CYS A 297 8.05 25.11 8.97
N GLU A 298 7.25 25.65 9.88
CA GLU A 298 7.50 25.55 11.31
C GLU A 298 7.52 24.07 11.75
N ALA A 299 8.51 23.67 12.56
CA ALA A 299 8.87 22.26 12.72
C ALA A 299 7.99 21.51 13.72
N GLU A 300 7.55 22.16 14.80
CA GLU A 300 6.82 21.54 15.89
C GLU A 300 5.37 21.26 15.51
N HIS A 301 4.76 22.13 14.71
CA HIS A 301 3.35 22.11 14.34
C HIS A 301 3.10 21.92 12.85
N SER A 302 4.14 21.96 12.01
CA SER A 302 4.02 21.87 10.54
C SER A 302 3.12 22.95 9.97
N THR A 303 3.42 24.21 10.32
CA THR A 303 2.59 25.35 9.93
C THR A 303 3.32 26.40 9.11
N CYS A 304 2.51 27.17 8.38
CA CYS A 304 2.84 28.36 7.62
C CYS A 304 1.83 29.44 8.02
N GLY A 305 2.29 30.53 8.64
CA GLY A 305 1.37 31.54 9.20
C GLY A 305 0.40 30.97 10.25
N ASN A 306 0.83 30.00 11.06
CA ASN A 306 0.05 29.26 12.07
C ASN A 306 -1.06 28.37 11.51
N LYS A 307 -0.96 27.98 10.23
CA LYS A 307 -1.91 27.09 9.55
C LYS A 307 -1.20 25.93 8.87
N THR A 308 -1.83 24.77 8.82
CA THR A 308 -1.24 23.57 8.20
C THR A 308 -1.40 23.54 6.69
N GLU A 309 -2.45 24.17 6.16
CA GLU A 309 -2.91 24.03 4.77
C GLU A 309 -1.83 24.32 3.73
N ASP A 310 -0.95 25.29 3.99
CA ASP A 310 0.08 25.68 3.03
C ASP A 310 1.41 24.94 3.27
N CYS A 311 1.51 24.07 4.28
CA CYS A 311 2.73 23.34 4.59
C CYS A 311 2.79 22.00 3.85
N HIS A 312 3.44 21.98 2.69
CA HIS A 312 3.52 20.81 1.81
C HIS A 312 4.92 20.21 1.74
N GLY A 313 4.98 18.88 1.79
CA GLY A 313 6.15 18.08 1.48
C GLY A 313 6.45 18.12 -0.02
N ARG A 314 7.72 18.36 -0.37
CA ARG A 314 8.18 18.37 -1.76
C ARG A 314 8.95 17.11 -2.12
N GLY A 315 8.46 16.39 -3.12
CA GLY A 315 9.18 15.28 -3.74
C GLY A 315 10.42 15.72 -4.53
N PRO A 316 11.29 14.77 -4.92
CA PRO A 316 12.57 15.06 -5.57
C PRO A 316 12.44 15.79 -6.92
N ALA A 317 11.27 15.73 -7.57
CA ALA A 317 10.97 16.42 -8.83
C ALA A 317 9.70 17.29 -8.73
N PHE A 318 9.49 17.96 -7.58
CA PHE A 318 8.25 18.71 -7.32
C PHE A 318 7.93 19.82 -8.35
N THR A 319 8.93 20.35 -9.06
CA THR A 319 8.73 21.38 -10.09
C THR A 319 8.35 20.83 -11.45
N GLU A 320 8.43 19.51 -11.67
CA GLU A 320 8.27 18.89 -12.99
C GLU A 320 6.83 18.42 -13.26
N SER A 321 6.07 18.09 -12.21
CA SER A 321 4.70 17.60 -12.34
C SER A 321 3.82 18.14 -11.21
N PRO A 322 2.66 18.77 -11.52
CA PRO A 322 1.80 19.35 -10.50
C PRO A 322 1.13 18.31 -9.60
N TYR A 323 1.06 17.05 -10.04
CA TYR A 323 0.46 15.92 -9.32
C TYR A 323 1.51 15.02 -8.65
N GLY A 324 2.81 15.33 -8.77
CA GLY A 324 3.87 14.51 -8.20
C GLY A 324 4.26 13.28 -9.02
N PHE A 325 3.78 13.10 -10.26
CA PHE A 325 4.11 11.90 -11.07
C PHE A 325 5.62 11.75 -11.37
N ALA A 326 6.34 12.86 -11.54
CA ALA A 326 7.80 12.82 -11.74
C ALA A 326 8.52 12.39 -10.45
N SER A 327 8.11 12.92 -9.30
CA SER A 327 8.61 12.51 -7.98
C SER A 327 8.32 11.02 -7.74
N ASN A 328 7.10 10.58 -8.05
CA ASN A 328 6.66 9.19 -7.98
C ASN A 328 7.57 8.25 -8.78
N ALA A 329 7.85 8.61 -10.04
CA ALA A 329 8.73 7.83 -10.89
C ALA A 329 10.16 7.71 -10.30
N LEU A 330 10.72 8.80 -9.75
CA LEU A 330 12.04 8.78 -9.13
C LEU A 330 12.08 7.92 -7.85
N ILE A 331 11.09 8.05 -6.96
CA ILE A 331 11.03 7.26 -5.72
C ILE A 331 10.82 5.78 -6.05
N GLY A 332 9.98 5.45 -7.05
CA GLY A 332 9.84 4.09 -7.56
C GLY A 332 11.13 3.55 -8.18
N GLN A 333 11.84 4.37 -8.97
CA GLN A 333 13.13 4.02 -9.56
C GLN A 333 14.18 3.68 -8.51
N TYR A 334 14.30 4.48 -7.43
CA TYR A 334 15.26 4.19 -6.37
C TYR A 334 14.96 2.87 -5.64
N GLN A 335 13.68 2.53 -5.44
CA GLN A 335 13.28 1.23 -4.88
C GLN A 335 13.62 0.09 -5.84
N PHE A 336 13.33 0.25 -7.13
CA PHE A 336 13.68 -0.71 -8.18
C PHE A 336 15.19 -0.99 -8.21
N GLU A 337 16.03 0.05 -8.22
CA GLU A 337 17.50 -0.08 -8.22
C GLU A 337 18.03 -0.74 -6.94
N GLY A 338 17.41 -0.43 -5.80
CA GLY A 338 17.69 -1.12 -4.53
C GLY A 338 17.41 -2.63 -4.64
N ALA A 339 16.24 -3.00 -5.16
CA ALA A 339 15.91 -4.40 -5.39
C ALA A 339 16.89 -5.07 -6.37
N GLN A 340 17.27 -4.41 -7.46
CA GLN A 340 18.26 -4.93 -8.41
C GLN A 340 19.62 -5.19 -7.74
N THR A 341 20.05 -4.27 -6.86
CA THR A 341 21.29 -4.42 -6.10
C THR A 341 21.27 -5.70 -5.27
N ILE A 342 20.17 -5.99 -4.57
CA ILE A 342 20.03 -7.21 -3.77
C ILE A 342 19.93 -8.45 -4.67
N MET A 343 19.14 -8.39 -5.74
CA MET A 343 18.89 -9.50 -6.67
C MET A 343 20.14 -9.94 -7.43
N ASN A 344 21.08 -9.02 -7.67
CA ASN A 344 22.38 -9.28 -8.31
C ASN A 344 23.53 -9.47 -7.30
N GLY A 345 23.30 -9.17 -6.03
CA GLY A 345 24.31 -9.18 -4.96
C GLY A 345 24.47 -10.52 -4.24
N ALA A 346 25.18 -10.50 -3.12
CA ALA A 346 25.26 -11.62 -2.20
C ALA A 346 23.99 -11.71 -1.34
N ARG A 347 23.49 -12.94 -1.13
CA ARG A 347 22.31 -13.24 -0.32
C ARG A 347 22.57 -14.46 0.55
N ALA A 348 21.93 -14.50 1.72
CA ALA A 348 21.95 -15.66 2.60
C ALA A 348 20.79 -16.60 2.25
N ASN A 349 21.02 -17.91 2.22
CA ASN A 349 19.94 -18.86 2.01
C ASN A 349 18.98 -18.85 3.19
N VAL A 350 17.68 -18.92 2.89
CA VAL A 350 16.64 -19.16 3.88
C VAL A 350 16.43 -20.67 3.99
N SER A 351 16.38 -21.18 5.22
CA SER A 351 16.23 -22.62 5.47
C SER A 351 15.51 -22.89 6.78
N GLY A 352 14.81 -24.03 6.85
CA GLY A 352 13.96 -24.42 7.99
C GLY A 352 12.46 -24.32 7.64
N PRO A 353 11.58 -24.60 8.62
CA PRO A 353 10.16 -24.82 8.36
C PRO A 353 9.39 -23.53 8.04
N VAL A 354 8.24 -23.70 7.38
CA VAL A 354 7.18 -22.70 7.25
C VAL A 354 6.21 -22.86 8.42
N ARG A 355 5.97 -21.76 9.14
CA ARG A 355 5.05 -21.71 10.29
C ARG A 355 4.28 -20.39 10.28
N TRP A 356 3.18 -20.36 11.02
CA TRP A 356 2.40 -19.16 11.23
C TRP A 356 1.77 -19.21 12.62
N VAL A 357 1.34 -18.05 13.09
CA VAL A 357 0.44 -17.93 14.24
C VAL A 357 -0.47 -16.74 14.00
N HIS A 358 -1.74 -16.92 14.33
CA HIS A 358 -2.76 -15.89 14.28
C HIS A 358 -3.59 -15.93 15.56
N THR A 359 -3.99 -14.75 16.03
CA THR A 359 -4.98 -14.57 17.08
C THR A 359 -5.62 -13.20 16.93
N TYR A 360 -6.83 -13.05 17.45
CA TYR A 360 -7.44 -11.74 17.61
C TYR A 360 -7.09 -11.17 18.98
N LEU A 361 -6.89 -9.85 19.03
CA LEU A 361 -6.67 -9.09 20.25
C LEU A 361 -7.72 -7.99 20.37
N ASP A 362 -8.54 -8.04 21.41
CA ASP A 362 -9.40 -6.92 21.80
C ASP A 362 -8.53 -5.83 22.46
N MET A 363 -8.35 -4.72 21.76
CA MET A 363 -7.58 -3.57 22.22
C MET A 363 -8.39 -2.64 23.11
N ALA A 364 -9.71 -2.83 23.27
CA ALA A 364 -10.52 -2.01 24.16
C ALA A 364 -10.31 -2.41 25.62
N ASN A 365 -9.46 -1.66 26.35
CA ASN A 365 -9.09 -1.92 27.75
C ASN A 365 -8.26 -3.20 27.97
N HIS A 366 -7.45 -3.61 26.99
CA HIS A 366 -6.51 -4.71 27.16
C HIS A 366 -5.51 -4.40 28.29
N THR A 367 -5.34 -5.32 29.24
CA THR A 367 -4.41 -5.15 30.37
C THR A 367 -3.28 -6.17 30.26
N PHE A 368 -2.06 -5.71 30.44
CA PHE A 368 -0.85 -6.52 30.31
C PHE A 368 0.26 -5.98 31.24
N THR A 369 1.36 -6.72 31.35
CA THR A 369 2.46 -6.40 32.26
C THR A 369 3.69 -5.99 31.47
N LEU A 370 4.19 -4.77 31.71
CA LEU A 370 5.43 -4.31 31.10
C LEU A 370 6.63 -5.12 31.62
N PRO A 371 7.78 -5.15 30.91
CA PRO A 371 8.98 -5.87 31.35
C PRO A 371 9.50 -5.46 32.74
N ASN A 372 9.17 -4.25 33.21
CA ASN A 372 9.53 -3.76 34.55
C ASN A 372 8.54 -4.20 35.65
N GLY A 373 7.53 -5.01 35.34
CA GLY A 373 6.49 -5.47 36.27
C GLY A 373 5.31 -4.50 36.46
N THR A 374 5.31 -3.34 35.81
CA THR A 374 4.22 -2.37 35.90
C THR A 374 3.03 -2.85 35.07
N GLN A 375 1.82 -2.78 35.63
CA GLN A 375 0.60 -3.03 34.87
C GLN A 375 0.33 -1.86 33.92
N ALA A 376 0.16 -2.18 32.64
CA ALA A 376 -0.25 -1.24 31.61
C ALA A 376 -1.60 -1.64 31.05
N LYS A 377 -2.26 -0.70 30.39
CA LYS A 377 -3.49 -0.95 29.65
C LYS A 377 -3.57 -0.12 28.37
N THR A 378 -4.28 -0.64 27.39
CA THR A 378 -4.77 0.11 26.24
C THR A 378 -6.11 0.79 26.56
N CYS A 379 -6.59 1.60 25.63
CA CYS A 379 -7.83 2.36 25.73
C CYS A 379 -8.77 2.01 24.58
N PRO A 380 -10.09 2.15 24.76
CA PRO A 380 -11.02 2.26 23.63
C PRO A 380 -10.54 3.32 22.63
N ALA A 381 -10.77 3.07 21.34
CA ALA A 381 -10.26 3.91 20.26
C ALA A 381 -10.66 5.40 20.41
N ALA A 382 -9.72 6.32 20.18
CA ALA A 382 -10.00 7.75 20.06
C ALA A 382 -8.94 8.47 19.22
N MET A 383 -9.37 9.47 18.45
CA MET A 383 -8.52 10.35 17.64
C MET A 383 -8.28 11.67 18.38
N GLY A 384 -7.04 12.16 18.35
CA GLY A 384 -6.67 13.47 18.91
C GLY A 384 -7.01 14.64 17.99
N TYR A 385 -6.83 15.89 18.45
CA TYR A 385 -7.00 17.07 17.59
C TYR A 385 -6.07 17.08 16.39
N SER A 386 -4.79 16.74 16.59
CA SER A 386 -3.80 16.74 15.52
C SER A 386 -4.04 15.71 14.42
N PHE A 387 -4.99 14.77 14.59
CA PHE A 387 -5.49 13.96 13.47
C PHE A 387 -6.08 14.85 12.37
N ALA A 388 -6.88 15.86 12.73
CA ALA A 388 -7.51 16.75 11.76
C ALA A 388 -6.53 17.80 11.18
N GLY A 389 -5.31 17.91 11.71
CA GLY A 389 -4.23 18.74 11.15
C GLY A 389 -3.48 18.07 9.99
N GLY A 390 -3.77 16.79 9.71
CA GLY A 390 -3.11 16.03 8.64
C GLY A 390 -1.59 15.97 8.81
N THR A 391 -0.90 15.73 7.70
CA THR A 391 0.58 15.71 7.66
C THR A 391 1.09 16.67 6.60
N THR A 392 2.41 16.80 6.47
CA THR A 392 3.00 17.56 5.37
C THR A 392 2.80 16.88 4.01
N ASP A 393 2.46 15.59 3.96
CA ASP A 393 2.16 14.87 2.71
C ASP A 393 0.73 15.11 2.22
N GLY A 394 -0.15 15.57 3.12
CA GLY A 394 -1.57 15.84 2.90
C GLY A 394 -2.09 16.61 4.12
N PRO A 395 -2.03 17.96 4.08
CA PRO A 395 -2.32 18.78 5.25
C PRO A 395 -3.82 18.80 5.55
N GLY A 396 -4.12 18.88 6.85
CA GLY A 396 -5.47 19.08 7.33
C GLY A 396 -5.95 20.51 7.08
N ALA A 397 -7.21 20.75 7.43
CA ALA A 397 -7.89 22.02 7.22
C ALA A 397 -8.25 22.72 8.55
N PHE A 398 -8.64 23.98 8.45
CA PHE A 398 -9.15 24.83 9.53
C PHE A 398 -8.04 25.36 10.47
N ASP A 399 -8.24 25.27 11.78
CA ASP A 399 -7.35 25.74 12.83
C ASP A 399 -6.71 24.56 13.60
N PHE A 400 -6.76 23.35 13.02
CA PHE A 400 -6.04 22.20 13.57
C PHE A 400 -4.56 22.30 13.22
N ILE A 401 -3.72 22.01 14.19
CA ILE A 401 -2.26 21.96 14.04
C ILE A 401 -1.74 20.61 14.54
N GLN A 402 -0.54 20.22 14.12
CA GLN A 402 0.14 19.08 14.73
C GLN A 402 0.76 19.45 16.08
N GLY A 403 0.99 18.47 16.95
CA GLY A 403 1.66 18.71 18.24
C GLY A 403 0.75 19.36 19.29
N ASP A 404 -0.58 19.34 19.10
CA ASP A 404 -1.52 19.91 20.07
C ASP A 404 -1.78 18.92 21.19
N ASN A 405 -1.21 19.21 22.37
CA ASN A 405 -1.44 18.47 23.61
C ASN A 405 -2.36 19.23 24.59
N SER A 406 -3.00 20.32 24.15
CA SER A 406 -3.83 21.16 25.01
C SER A 406 -5.22 20.55 25.19
N SER A 407 -5.63 20.37 26.45
CA SER A 407 -7.00 19.94 26.79
C SER A 407 -8.02 21.09 26.64
N GLN A 408 -7.55 22.33 26.50
CA GLN A 408 -8.37 23.49 26.18
C GLN A 408 -8.44 23.63 24.66
N SER A 409 -9.63 23.41 24.09
CA SER A 409 -9.84 23.62 22.66
C SER A 409 -9.33 25.01 22.26
N GLN A 410 -8.40 25.08 21.30
CA GLN A 410 -7.98 26.35 20.73
C GLN A 410 -9.19 27.13 20.17
N ASN A 411 -10.21 26.39 19.75
CA ASN A 411 -11.50 26.93 19.31
C ASN A 411 -12.67 26.20 19.99
N PRO A 412 -13.49 26.90 20.82
CA PRO A 412 -14.66 26.33 21.49
C PRO A 412 -15.70 25.70 20.56
N PHE A 413 -15.74 26.08 19.27
CA PHE A 413 -16.62 25.48 18.26
C PHE A 413 -16.46 23.97 18.16
N TRP A 414 -15.21 23.48 18.17
CA TRP A 414 -14.95 22.04 18.03
C TRP A 414 -15.50 21.24 19.19
N GLN A 415 -15.58 21.78 20.40
CA GLN A 415 -16.21 21.09 21.54
C GLN A 415 -17.70 20.85 21.32
N ILE A 416 -18.39 21.71 20.57
CA ILE A 416 -19.80 21.53 20.17
C ILE A 416 -19.90 20.44 19.10
N VAL A 417 -19.00 20.46 18.11
CA VAL A 417 -18.95 19.46 17.03
C VAL A 417 -18.65 18.05 17.59
N LYS A 418 -17.75 17.94 18.57
CA LYS A 418 -17.41 16.65 19.20
C LYS A 418 -18.64 15.86 19.61
N GLY A 419 -19.53 16.49 20.39
CA GLY A 419 -20.74 15.85 20.90
C GLY A 419 -21.86 15.67 19.88
N ALA A 420 -21.76 16.32 18.71
CA ALA A 420 -22.70 16.15 17.62
C ALA A 420 -22.30 14.99 16.67
N VAL A 421 -21.00 14.67 16.60
CA VAL A 421 -20.44 13.68 15.66
C VAL A 421 -20.14 12.35 16.36
N THR A 422 -19.54 12.37 17.56
CA THR A 422 -19.29 11.16 18.37
C THR A 422 -19.76 11.39 19.82
N PRO A 423 -20.00 10.36 20.64
CA PRO A 423 -20.35 10.58 22.04
C PRO A 423 -19.24 11.30 22.81
N TYR A 424 -19.60 12.22 23.71
CA TYR A 424 -18.62 12.90 24.56
C TYR A 424 -17.76 11.88 25.34
N PRO A 425 -16.43 12.08 25.41
CA PRO A 425 -15.55 11.18 26.15
C PRO A 425 -15.83 11.27 27.65
N SER A 426 -15.90 10.11 28.31
CA SER A 426 -15.97 10.04 29.77
C SER A 426 -14.64 10.47 30.41
N GLN A 427 -14.64 10.84 31.69
CA GLN A 427 -13.39 11.15 32.40
C GLN A 427 -12.40 9.98 32.36
N ALA A 428 -12.89 8.74 32.49
CA ALA A 428 -12.04 7.55 32.41
C ALA A 428 -11.37 7.39 31.02
N GLN A 429 -12.07 7.77 29.95
CA GLN A 429 -11.52 7.74 28.60
C GLN A 429 -10.47 8.85 28.40
N ILE A 430 -10.74 10.05 28.91
CA ILE A 430 -9.79 11.17 28.89
C ILE A 430 -8.52 10.79 29.66
N ASP A 431 -8.66 10.22 30.85
CA ASP A 431 -7.53 9.80 31.68
C ASP A 431 -6.73 8.67 31.03
N CYS A 432 -7.40 7.74 30.33
CA CYS A 432 -6.75 6.65 29.62
C CYS A 432 -5.92 7.16 28.43
N GLN A 433 -6.50 8.07 27.64
CA GLN A 433 -5.88 8.59 26.42
C GLN A 433 -4.84 9.70 26.68
N TYR A 434 -4.76 10.24 27.90
CA TYR A 434 -3.83 11.31 28.25
C TYR A 434 -2.39 11.02 27.77
N PRO A 435 -1.67 12.02 27.19
CA PRO A 435 -2.02 13.44 27.06
C PRO A 435 -2.88 13.80 25.83
N LYS A 436 -3.37 12.83 25.03
CA LYS A 436 -4.15 13.12 23.83
C LYS A 436 -5.43 13.91 24.15
N PRO A 437 -5.61 15.11 23.58
CA PRO A 437 -6.89 15.78 23.62
C PRO A 437 -7.83 15.13 22.61
N ILE A 438 -8.83 14.39 23.10
CA ILE A 438 -9.75 13.63 22.24
C ILE A 438 -10.59 14.58 21.39
N LEU A 439 -10.52 14.40 20.07
CA LEU A 439 -11.40 15.00 19.07
C LEU A 439 -12.56 14.05 18.72
N LEU A 440 -12.26 12.82 18.32
CA LEU A 440 -13.28 11.82 17.97
C LEU A 440 -13.19 10.64 18.95
N ASN A 441 -14.29 10.37 19.65
CA ASN A 441 -14.36 9.29 20.64
C ASN A 441 -14.89 8.00 19.99
N THR A 442 -14.15 7.48 19.01
CA THR A 442 -14.65 6.51 18.04
C THR A 442 -14.93 5.13 18.62
N GLY A 443 -14.22 4.71 19.67
CA GLY A 443 -14.46 3.46 20.38
C GLY A 443 -15.79 3.41 21.16
N TYR A 444 -16.51 4.52 21.23
CA TYR A 444 -17.87 4.61 21.78
C TYR A 444 -18.91 5.01 20.71
N ALA A 445 -18.50 5.16 19.45
CA ALA A 445 -19.38 5.53 18.35
C ALA A 445 -19.84 4.26 17.60
N HIS A 446 -21.06 3.80 17.93
CA HIS A 446 -21.62 2.54 17.44
C HIS A 446 -22.80 2.73 16.44
N PHE A 447 -23.18 3.97 16.15
CA PHE A 447 -24.26 4.29 15.22
C PHE A 447 -23.68 5.00 13.99
N PRO A 448 -24.08 4.61 12.76
CA PRO A 448 -24.96 3.50 12.38
C PRO A 448 -24.37 2.08 12.62
N TYR A 449 -23.05 1.98 12.73
CA TYR A 449 -22.27 0.79 13.12
C TYR A 449 -20.92 1.30 13.68
N GLU A 450 -19.97 0.41 13.95
CA GLU A 450 -18.68 0.78 14.56
C GLU A 450 -17.87 1.75 13.69
N TRP A 451 -17.29 2.78 14.33
CA TRP A 451 -16.47 3.78 13.65
C TRP A 451 -15.00 3.42 13.58
N SER A 452 -14.54 2.54 14.46
CA SER A 452 -13.15 2.09 14.54
C SER A 452 -13.10 0.66 15.07
N PRO A 453 -12.07 -0.12 14.71
CA PRO A 453 -11.95 -1.49 15.19
C PRO A 453 -11.62 -1.48 16.68
N SER A 454 -12.31 -2.31 17.46
CA SER A 454 -11.91 -2.61 18.85
C SER A 454 -11.01 -3.84 18.91
N THR A 455 -11.25 -4.82 18.05
CA THR A 455 -10.44 -6.03 17.91
C THR A 455 -9.59 -5.95 16.65
N VAL A 456 -8.33 -6.37 16.73
CA VAL A 456 -7.38 -6.39 15.60
C VAL A 456 -6.81 -7.79 15.37
N ASP A 457 -6.40 -8.06 14.13
CA ASP A 457 -5.60 -9.24 13.77
C ASP A 457 -4.15 -9.12 14.32
N ILE A 458 -3.67 -10.19 14.96
CA ILE A 458 -2.26 -10.35 15.35
C ILE A 458 -1.72 -11.59 14.65
N GLN A 459 -0.75 -11.40 13.75
CA GLN A 459 -0.29 -12.50 12.90
C GLN A 459 1.22 -12.44 12.64
N MET A 460 1.89 -13.59 12.78
CA MET A 460 3.27 -13.76 12.32
C MET A 460 3.35 -14.88 11.30
N LEU A 461 4.15 -14.65 10.25
CA LEU A 461 4.52 -15.67 9.27
C LEU A 461 6.01 -15.97 9.40
N ARG A 462 6.39 -17.24 9.43
CA ARG A 462 7.77 -17.71 9.50
C ARG A 462 8.11 -18.55 8.28
N VAL A 463 9.25 -18.26 7.66
CA VAL A 463 9.88 -19.07 6.61
C VAL A 463 11.34 -19.27 7.00
N GLY A 464 11.67 -20.46 7.48
CA GLY A 464 13.03 -20.73 7.97
C GLY A 464 13.40 -19.84 9.16
N GLN A 465 14.46 -19.05 9.02
CA GLN A 465 14.90 -18.05 10.00
C GLN A 465 14.29 -16.66 9.82
N PHE A 466 13.47 -16.46 8.77
CA PHE A 466 12.83 -15.19 8.46
C PHE A 466 11.40 -15.14 9.05
N VAL A 467 11.07 -14.06 9.75
CA VAL A 467 9.77 -13.84 10.40
C VAL A 467 9.19 -12.48 9.99
N VAL A 468 7.95 -12.48 9.56
CA VAL A 468 7.17 -11.27 9.21
C VAL A 468 6.14 -11.03 10.30
N LEU A 469 6.12 -9.83 10.87
CA LEU A 469 5.05 -9.36 11.75
C LEU A 469 4.02 -8.58 10.90
N MET A 470 2.79 -9.08 10.82
CA MET A 470 1.72 -8.42 10.06
C MET A 470 1.04 -7.37 10.92
N MET A 471 1.35 -6.11 10.71
CA MET A 471 0.99 -5.04 11.63
C MET A 471 -0.34 -4.39 11.26
N PRO A 472 -1.34 -4.36 12.17
CA PRO A 472 -2.66 -3.81 11.91
C PRO A 472 -2.72 -2.27 11.96
N GLY A 473 -1.74 -1.61 11.35
CA GLY A 473 -1.61 -0.16 11.34
C GLY A 473 -0.22 0.30 10.93
N GLU A 474 0.03 1.59 11.15
CA GLU A 474 1.18 2.34 10.66
C GLU A 474 2.19 2.59 11.79
N LEU A 475 3.22 1.74 11.90
CA LEU A 475 4.27 1.97 12.89
C LEU A 475 5.14 3.14 12.49
N THR A 476 5.42 4.03 13.45
CA THR A 476 6.53 4.96 13.33
C THR A 476 7.87 4.22 13.26
N THR A 477 8.92 4.95 12.91
CA THR A 477 10.27 4.41 12.75
C THR A 477 10.73 3.71 14.03
N MET A 478 10.66 4.39 15.18
CA MET A 478 11.13 3.79 16.43
C MET A 478 10.21 2.68 16.95
N SER A 479 8.90 2.78 16.70
CA SER A 479 7.96 1.69 17.00
C SER A 479 8.33 0.40 16.26
N GLY A 480 8.63 0.51 14.95
CA GLY A 480 9.09 -0.62 14.13
C GLY A 480 10.40 -1.22 14.64
N ARG A 481 11.36 -0.38 15.04
CA ARG A 481 12.65 -0.83 15.61
C ARG A 481 12.45 -1.60 16.91
N ARG A 482 11.67 -1.06 17.86
CA ARG A 482 11.43 -1.66 19.17
C ARG A 482 10.75 -3.03 19.06
N ILE A 483 9.70 -3.15 18.24
CA ILE A 483 8.98 -4.42 18.12
C ILE A 483 9.83 -5.50 17.42
N ARG A 484 10.57 -5.15 16.36
CA ARG A 484 11.49 -6.11 15.70
C ARG A 484 12.55 -6.62 16.66
N GLU A 485 13.20 -5.74 17.41
CA GLU A 485 14.25 -6.12 18.34
C GLU A 485 13.70 -6.97 19.50
N SER A 486 12.54 -6.59 20.05
CA SER A 486 11.90 -7.34 21.14
C SER A 486 11.50 -8.75 20.70
N VAL A 487 10.79 -8.87 19.56
CA VAL A 487 10.36 -10.17 19.05
C VAL A 487 11.56 -11.03 18.65
N ARG A 488 12.58 -10.45 18.00
CA ARG A 488 13.83 -11.16 17.66
C ARG A 488 14.51 -11.70 18.93
N SER A 489 14.64 -10.88 19.96
CA SER A 489 15.25 -11.28 21.24
C SER A 489 14.47 -12.43 21.90
N GLN A 490 13.14 -12.42 21.82
CA GLN A 490 12.30 -13.48 22.37
C GLN A 490 12.40 -14.78 21.57
N LEU A 491 12.43 -14.70 20.23
CA LEU A 491 12.66 -15.85 19.35
C LEU A 491 13.98 -16.58 19.70
N ILE A 492 15.05 -15.80 19.93
CA ILE A 492 16.37 -16.33 20.30
C ILE A 492 16.36 -16.90 21.72
N SER A 493 15.92 -16.12 22.70
CA SER A 493 15.97 -16.52 24.12
C SER A 493 15.08 -17.72 24.46
N GLN A 494 13.99 -17.93 23.72
CA GLN A 494 13.14 -19.12 23.86
C GLN A 494 13.61 -20.31 23.01
N GLY A 495 14.70 -20.18 22.25
CA GLY A 495 15.25 -21.24 21.41
C GLY A 495 14.38 -21.59 20.19
N VAL A 496 13.50 -20.68 19.76
CA VAL A 496 12.66 -20.85 18.56
C VAL A 496 13.49 -20.68 17.29
N LEU A 497 14.45 -19.76 17.33
CA LEU A 497 15.44 -19.47 16.28
C LEU A 497 16.83 -19.21 16.89
N GLY A 498 17.87 -19.31 16.06
CA GLY A 498 19.25 -18.96 16.44
C GLY A 498 19.54 -17.47 16.25
N ASP A 499 20.82 -17.09 16.42
CA ASP A 499 21.28 -15.71 16.27
C ASP A 499 21.05 -15.12 14.86
N ASP A 500 20.79 -15.98 13.86
CA ASP A 500 20.44 -15.62 12.50
C ASP A 500 18.94 -15.29 12.30
N ALA A 501 18.15 -15.27 13.38
CA ALA A 501 16.75 -14.82 13.35
C ALA A 501 16.63 -13.44 12.70
N TYR A 502 15.78 -13.34 11.68
CA TYR A 502 15.57 -12.12 10.91
C TYR A 502 14.11 -11.71 10.96
N VAL A 503 13.81 -10.57 11.58
CA VAL A 503 12.43 -10.11 11.79
C VAL A 503 12.18 -8.85 10.96
N VAL A 504 11.14 -8.87 10.13
CA VAL A 504 10.60 -7.70 9.43
C VAL A 504 9.19 -7.40 9.89
N VAL A 505 8.72 -6.20 9.60
CA VAL A 505 7.30 -5.81 9.79
C VAL A 505 6.70 -5.54 8.42
N ALA A 506 5.41 -5.81 8.27
CA ALA A 506 4.63 -5.47 7.09
C ALA A 506 3.31 -4.86 7.55
N GLY A 507 3.05 -3.60 7.20
CA GLY A 507 1.83 -2.89 7.56
C GLY A 507 1.60 -1.68 6.66
N PRO A 508 0.35 -1.22 6.49
CA PRO A 508 -0.82 -1.60 7.29
C PRO A 508 -1.51 -2.86 6.74
N ALA A 509 -1.64 -3.89 7.58
CA ALA A 509 -2.02 -5.24 7.18
C ALA A 509 -3.19 -5.80 8.00
N ASN A 510 -4.00 -6.64 7.36
CA ASN A 510 -5.16 -7.33 7.90
C ASN A 510 -6.26 -6.41 8.43
N THR A 511 -6.09 -5.80 9.61
CA THR A 511 -6.99 -4.77 10.16
C THR A 511 -6.32 -3.41 10.01
N TYR A 512 -7.04 -2.36 9.64
CA TYR A 512 -6.49 -1.00 9.71
C TYR A 512 -6.92 -0.28 10.99
N SER A 513 -5.97 -0.04 11.90
CA SER A 513 -6.22 0.67 13.17
C SER A 513 -5.40 1.96 13.30
N HIS A 514 -5.16 2.65 12.17
CA HIS A 514 -4.38 3.89 12.10
C HIS A 514 -2.93 3.70 12.58
N TYR A 515 -2.39 4.60 13.42
CA TYR A 515 -0.96 4.72 13.69
C TYR A 515 -0.54 4.01 14.98
N ILE A 516 0.75 3.69 15.07
CA ILE A 516 1.39 3.16 16.28
C ILE A 516 2.66 3.98 16.51
N ALA A 517 2.59 4.92 17.44
CA ALA A 517 3.73 5.69 17.95
C ALA A 517 4.33 5.04 19.21
N THR A 518 5.60 5.35 19.51
CA THR A 518 6.17 5.03 20.82
C THR A 518 5.47 5.84 21.91
N PRO A 519 5.53 5.43 23.19
CA PRO A 519 4.99 6.25 24.27
C PRO A 519 5.57 7.68 24.30
N GLU A 520 6.83 7.86 23.91
CA GLU A 520 7.51 9.14 23.84
C GLU A 520 7.04 10.00 22.67
N GLU A 521 6.89 9.42 21.48
CA GLU A 521 6.32 10.08 20.30
C GLU A 521 4.84 10.42 20.51
N TYR A 522 4.09 9.54 21.18
CA TYR A 522 2.70 9.74 21.55
C TYR A 522 2.53 10.98 22.40
N ASP A 523 3.41 11.22 23.37
CA ASP A 523 3.32 12.37 24.28
C ASP A 523 3.49 13.72 23.56
N VAL A 524 4.11 13.73 22.38
CA VAL A 524 4.25 14.94 21.54
C VAL A 524 2.94 15.30 20.83
N GLN A 525 2.07 14.32 20.57
CA GLN A 525 0.78 14.53 19.89
C GLN A 525 0.87 15.22 18.52
N ARG A 526 1.89 14.88 17.72
CA ARG A 526 1.82 15.07 16.25
C ARG A 526 0.77 14.17 15.62
N TYR A 527 0.60 14.22 14.30
CA TYR A 527 -0.44 13.45 13.60
C TYR A 527 -0.42 11.96 13.97
N GLU A 528 0.75 11.33 13.99
CA GLU A 528 0.89 9.89 14.28
C GLU A 528 0.52 9.57 15.73
N GLY A 529 0.92 10.41 16.70
CA GLY A 529 0.57 10.27 18.12
C GLY A 529 -0.93 10.50 18.38
N ALA A 530 -1.53 11.47 17.71
CA ALA A 530 -2.98 11.73 17.78
C ALA A 530 -3.81 10.62 17.13
N SER A 531 -3.24 9.94 16.14
CA SER A 531 -3.85 8.82 15.41
C SER A 531 -3.46 7.44 15.98
N THR A 532 -2.74 7.38 17.10
CA THR A 532 -2.48 6.14 17.84
C THR A 532 -3.68 5.79 18.72
N ILE A 533 -4.66 5.11 18.14
CA ILE A 533 -6.05 5.15 18.63
C ILE A 533 -6.28 4.47 19.99
N TYR A 534 -5.47 3.46 20.34
CA TYR A 534 -5.63 2.70 21.59
C TYR A 534 -4.84 3.30 22.77
N GLY A 535 -4.36 4.53 22.63
CA GLY A 535 -3.71 5.30 23.69
C GLY A 535 -2.21 5.06 23.80
N ARG A 536 -1.60 5.63 24.86
CA ARG A 536 -0.14 5.70 25.02
C ARG A 536 0.57 4.34 25.03
N SER A 537 -0.10 3.29 25.53
CA SER A 537 0.48 1.94 25.64
C SER A 537 0.27 1.05 24.41
N THR A 538 -0.17 1.62 23.27
CA THR A 538 -0.52 0.84 22.07
C THR A 538 0.65 -0.01 21.57
N LEU A 539 1.84 0.58 21.40
CA LEU A 539 3.03 -0.16 20.97
C LEU A 539 3.39 -1.27 21.95
N ASP A 540 3.38 -0.98 23.25
CA ASP A 540 3.75 -1.94 24.28
C ASP A 540 2.80 -3.15 24.32
N ALA A 541 1.50 -2.92 24.07
CA ALA A 541 0.52 -4.00 23.95
C ALA A 541 0.82 -4.92 22.76
N TYR A 542 1.21 -4.35 21.61
CA TYR A 542 1.66 -5.15 20.48
C TYR A 542 2.94 -5.92 20.81
N ILE A 543 3.95 -5.28 21.42
CA ILE A 543 5.19 -5.96 21.81
C ILE A 543 4.92 -7.14 22.74
N ASP A 544 4.08 -6.96 23.76
CA ASP A 544 3.67 -8.01 24.69
C ASP A 544 2.96 -9.15 23.96
N LYS A 545 1.93 -8.82 23.18
CA LYS A 545 1.13 -9.83 22.48
C LYS A 545 1.95 -10.61 21.46
N TYR A 546 2.72 -9.95 20.59
CA TYR A 546 3.59 -10.62 19.62
C TYR A 546 4.64 -11.49 20.30
N GLY A 547 5.25 -10.98 21.39
CA GLY A 547 6.19 -11.72 22.22
C GLY A 547 5.60 -13.00 22.81
N SER A 548 4.36 -12.93 23.32
CA SER A 548 3.66 -14.09 23.89
C SER A 548 3.41 -15.22 22.87
N LEU A 549 3.48 -14.92 21.57
CA LEU A 549 3.15 -15.85 20.49
C LEU A 549 4.38 -16.50 19.85
N VAL A 550 5.60 -16.08 20.16
CA VAL A 550 6.81 -16.58 19.47
C VAL A 550 6.98 -18.10 19.60
N GLY A 551 6.59 -18.68 20.73
CA GLY A 551 6.67 -20.13 20.96
C GLY A 551 5.83 -20.96 19.99
N TYR A 552 4.75 -20.40 19.43
CA TYR A 552 3.91 -21.08 18.43
C TYR A 552 4.58 -21.18 17.06
N LEU A 553 5.67 -20.43 16.83
CA LEU A 553 6.47 -20.52 15.61
C LEU A 553 7.55 -21.61 15.69
N ALA A 554 7.69 -22.34 16.80
CA ALA A 554 8.69 -23.39 16.94
C ALA A 554 8.46 -24.55 15.96
N GLU A 555 9.55 -25.18 15.52
CA GLU A 555 9.48 -26.32 14.58
C GLU A 555 8.66 -27.48 15.15
N ASN A 556 8.78 -27.72 16.45
CA ASN A 556 8.07 -28.77 17.19
C ASN A 556 6.75 -28.30 17.82
N ALA A 557 6.25 -27.11 17.49
CA ALA A 557 4.94 -26.66 17.96
C ALA A 557 3.85 -27.60 17.40
N THR A 558 3.14 -28.31 18.29
CA THR A 558 2.09 -29.26 17.89
C THR A 558 0.71 -28.77 18.31
N GLY A 559 -0.18 -28.54 17.34
CA GLY A 559 -1.63 -28.59 17.52
C GLY A 559 -2.27 -27.65 18.55
N THR A 560 -1.56 -26.66 19.07
CA THR A 560 -2.10 -25.67 20.00
C THR A 560 -2.37 -24.36 19.26
N THR A 561 -3.64 -24.07 18.99
CA THR A 561 -4.07 -22.73 18.62
C THR A 561 -3.87 -21.81 19.84
N PRO A 562 -3.25 -20.63 19.70
CA PRO A 562 -3.13 -19.70 20.82
C PRO A 562 -4.53 -19.26 21.31
N PRO A 563 -4.68 -18.89 22.59
CA PRO A 563 -5.87 -18.18 23.04
C PRO A 563 -6.12 -16.95 22.16
N SER A 564 -7.38 -16.77 21.78
CA SER A 564 -7.83 -15.68 20.93
C SER A 564 -9.08 -15.04 21.50
N ASP A 565 -9.12 -13.71 21.40
CA ASP A 565 -10.35 -12.96 21.61
C ASP A 565 -11.33 -13.24 20.45
N PRO A 566 -12.61 -12.85 20.57
CA PRO A 566 -13.57 -12.97 19.48
C PRO A 566 -13.12 -12.17 18.25
N ALA A 567 -13.37 -12.72 17.05
CA ALA A 567 -13.12 -12.02 15.80
C ALA A 567 -13.89 -10.67 15.72
N PRO A 568 -13.37 -9.65 15.02
CA PRO A 568 -14.08 -8.39 14.85
C PRO A 568 -15.46 -8.61 14.22
N PRO A 569 -16.49 -7.86 14.68
CA PRO A 569 -17.85 -8.00 14.17
C PRO A 569 -17.92 -7.68 12.68
N GLU A 570 -18.74 -8.44 11.95
CA GLU A 570 -19.05 -8.17 10.55
C GLU A 570 -19.98 -6.93 10.46
N GLN A 571 -19.56 -5.92 9.70
CA GLN A 571 -20.30 -4.65 9.52
C GLN A 571 -20.73 -4.42 8.08
N THR A 572 -20.08 -5.02 7.09
CA THR A 572 -20.39 -4.78 5.67
C THR A 572 -21.86 -5.07 5.32
N SER A 573 -22.52 -6.01 6.01
CA SER A 573 -23.97 -6.26 5.88
C SER A 573 -24.88 -5.10 6.32
N LYS A 574 -24.36 -4.16 7.12
CA LYS A 574 -25.03 -2.95 7.60
C LYS A 574 -24.53 -1.69 6.90
N ALA A 575 -23.57 -1.83 5.99
CA ALA A 575 -22.87 -0.71 5.40
C ALA A 575 -23.84 0.22 4.67
N ILE A 576 -23.56 1.51 4.76
CA ILE A 576 -24.37 2.57 4.15
C ILE A 576 -23.55 3.16 3.01
N SER A 577 -24.19 3.36 1.86
CA SER A 577 -23.63 4.09 0.74
C SER A 577 -24.57 5.23 0.37
N LEU A 578 -24.06 6.47 0.43
CA LEU A 578 -24.77 7.66 -0.06
C LEU A 578 -24.39 7.99 -1.51
N ARG A 579 -23.46 7.23 -2.07
CA ARG A 579 -23.02 7.35 -3.45
C ARG A 579 -24.12 6.87 -4.40
N THR A 580 -24.43 7.67 -5.41
CA THR A 580 -25.37 7.27 -6.45
C THR A 580 -24.69 6.31 -7.44
N GLY A 581 -25.43 5.29 -7.86
CA GLY A 581 -25.03 4.46 -9.01
C GLY A 581 -25.10 5.24 -10.33
N VAL A 582 -24.51 4.68 -11.39
CA VAL A 582 -24.71 5.21 -12.75
C VAL A 582 -26.19 5.11 -13.12
N ILE A 583 -26.82 6.23 -13.45
CA ILE A 583 -28.26 6.25 -13.80
C ILE A 583 -28.44 5.87 -15.28
N VAL A 584 -27.86 6.66 -16.17
CA VAL A 584 -27.95 6.52 -17.63
C VAL A 584 -26.78 7.26 -18.28
N ASP A 585 -26.28 6.72 -19.38
CA ASP A 585 -25.37 7.39 -20.30
C ASP A 585 -26.12 7.70 -21.60
N ASN A 586 -25.87 8.87 -22.17
CA ASN A 586 -26.30 9.20 -23.53
C ASN A 586 -25.15 9.81 -24.34
N ALA A 587 -25.17 9.56 -25.65
CA ALA A 587 -24.33 10.31 -26.58
C ALA A 587 -24.99 11.67 -26.93
N PRO A 588 -24.20 12.73 -27.21
CA PRO A 588 -24.74 13.98 -27.75
C PRO A 588 -25.56 13.77 -29.02
N ILE A 589 -26.52 14.67 -29.27
CA ILE A 589 -27.40 14.59 -30.45
C ILE A 589 -26.56 14.51 -31.74
N GLY A 590 -26.82 13.48 -32.55
CA GLY A 590 -26.11 13.24 -33.81
C GLY A 590 -24.75 12.57 -33.68
N LYS A 591 -24.35 12.17 -32.46
CA LYS A 591 -23.13 11.40 -32.17
C LYS A 591 -23.46 10.02 -31.62
N LYS A 592 -22.46 9.15 -31.57
CA LYS A 592 -22.49 7.83 -30.92
C LYS A 592 -21.38 7.73 -29.90
N PHE A 593 -21.55 6.81 -28.93
CA PHE A 593 -20.45 6.45 -28.03
C PHE A 593 -19.24 5.97 -28.82
N GLY A 594 -18.05 6.45 -28.45
CA GLY A 594 -16.80 6.16 -29.14
C GLY A 594 -16.50 7.06 -30.35
N ASP A 595 -17.39 7.97 -30.74
CA ASP A 595 -17.08 8.97 -31.76
C ASP A 595 -15.96 9.90 -31.27
N VAL A 596 -14.97 10.19 -32.13
CA VAL A 596 -13.90 11.15 -31.84
C VAL A 596 -14.46 12.58 -31.88
N THR A 597 -14.22 13.35 -30.83
CA THR A 597 -14.57 14.78 -30.72
C THR A 597 -13.36 15.69 -30.91
N THR A 598 -12.20 15.25 -30.45
CA THR A 598 -10.90 15.87 -30.70
C THR A 598 -9.95 14.76 -31.14
N ASP A 599 -9.46 14.81 -32.38
CA ASP A 599 -8.60 13.76 -32.94
C ASP A 599 -7.11 14.10 -32.76
N VAL A 600 -6.27 13.10 -32.98
CA VAL A 600 -4.80 13.25 -32.99
C VAL A 600 -4.35 14.16 -34.15
N ASN A 601 -3.13 14.70 -34.04
CA ASN A 601 -2.51 15.39 -35.17
C ASN A 601 -2.09 14.36 -36.23
N THR A 602 -2.67 14.47 -37.42
CA THR A 602 -2.38 13.61 -38.57
C THR A 602 -1.49 14.28 -39.62
N THR A 603 -1.14 15.55 -39.42
CA THR A 603 -0.39 16.38 -40.39
C THR A 603 1.12 16.38 -40.16
N SER A 604 1.57 16.03 -38.96
CA SER A 604 2.97 15.92 -38.60
C SER A 604 3.21 14.71 -37.70
N SER A 605 4.38 14.09 -37.84
CA SER A 605 4.85 13.05 -36.93
C SER A 605 5.08 13.59 -35.53
N TYR A 606 4.89 12.74 -34.53
CA TYR A 606 5.31 12.99 -33.16
C TYR A 606 6.73 12.46 -32.91
N SER A 607 7.34 12.90 -31.81
CA SER A 607 8.65 12.49 -31.32
C SER A 607 8.61 12.21 -29.82
N ALA A 608 9.62 11.50 -29.31
CA ALA A 608 9.74 11.20 -27.89
C ALA A 608 9.64 12.46 -27.01
N GLY A 609 8.98 12.33 -25.87
CA GLY A 609 8.66 13.41 -24.93
C GLY A 609 7.41 14.21 -25.28
N GLN A 610 6.84 14.06 -26.48
CA GLN A 610 5.56 14.68 -26.83
C GLN A 610 4.37 13.84 -26.31
N ILE A 611 3.27 14.53 -26.04
CA ILE A 611 1.99 13.92 -25.63
C ILE A 611 1.08 13.84 -26.85
N VAL A 612 0.62 12.63 -27.17
CA VAL A 612 -0.46 12.40 -28.13
C VAL A 612 -1.77 12.29 -27.36
N SER A 613 -2.82 12.95 -27.84
CA SER A 613 -4.11 13.00 -27.14
C SER A 613 -5.26 12.84 -28.13
N ALA A 614 -6.31 12.13 -27.71
CA ALA A 614 -7.58 12.06 -28.42
C ALA A 614 -8.74 12.06 -27.41
N THR A 615 -9.83 12.74 -27.76
CA THR A 615 -11.05 12.78 -26.96
C THR A 615 -12.19 12.11 -27.70
N PHE A 616 -12.95 11.29 -26.99
CA PHE A 616 -14.09 10.51 -27.47
C PHE A 616 -15.38 10.90 -26.75
N VAL A 617 -16.52 10.68 -27.38
CA VAL A 617 -17.81 10.59 -26.69
C VAL A 617 -17.75 9.39 -25.74
N GLY A 618 -17.81 9.68 -24.45
CA GLY A 618 -17.61 8.71 -23.38
C GLY A 618 -18.91 8.12 -22.82
N ALA A 619 -18.73 7.14 -21.95
CA ALA A 619 -19.72 6.68 -20.97
C ALA A 619 -19.02 6.51 -19.62
N ASN A 620 -19.79 6.44 -18.53
CA ASN A 620 -19.23 6.29 -17.20
C ASN A 620 -18.48 4.94 -17.03
N PRO A 621 -17.16 4.93 -16.73
CA PRO A 621 -16.37 3.71 -16.64
C PRO A 621 -16.78 2.81 -15.46
N ARG A 622 -17.62 3.27 -14.54
CA ARG A 622 -18.20 2.42 -13.47
C ARG A 622 -19.15 1.34 -13.99
N ASN A 623 -19.65 1.48 -15.22
CA ASN A 623 -20.48 0.43 -15.84
C ASN A 623 -19.71 -0.89 -16.00
N ASN A 624 -18.38 -0.83 -16.13
CA ASN A 624 -17.50 -1.98 -16.20
C ASN A 624 -16.09 -1.55 -15.81
N LEU A 625 -15.58 -2.05 -14.69
CA LEU A 625 -14.23 -1.75 -14.20
C LEU A 625 -13.12 -2.28 -15.13
N ARG A 626 -13.50 -3.19 -16.04
CA ARG A 626 -12.59 -3.89 -16.98
C ARG A 626 -11.43 -4.54 -16.24
N LEU A 627 -11.68 -5.19 -15.11
CA LEU A 627 -10.68 -5.99 -14.40
C LEU A 627 -10.04 -7.00 -15.35
N GLU A 628 -8.72 -7.13 -15.30
CA GLU A 628 -7.92 -7.94 -16.24
C GLU A 628 -8.02 -7.50 -17.71
N GLY A 629 -8.59 -6.32 -17.96
CA GLY A 629 -8.74 -5.71 -19.27
C GLY A 629 -8.13 -4.32 -19.30
N THR A 630 -8.63 -3.48 -20.19
CA THR A 630 -8.15 -2.10 -20.34
C THR A 630 -9.22 -1.17 -20.89
N PHE A 631 -9.21 0.09 -20.48
CA PHE A 631 -10.05 1.18 -21.01
C PHE A 631 -9.47 1.77 -22.30
N LEU A 632 -8.15 1.69 -22.50
CA LEU A 632 -7.48 2.23 -23.69
C LEU A 632 -6.34 1.34 -24.14
N THR A 633 -6.09 1.32 -25.45
CA THR A 633 -4.82 0.87 -26.00
C THR A 633 -4.20 1.92 -26.91
N VAL A 634 -2.87 1.94 -26.91
CA VAL A 634 -2.09 2.44 -28.04
C VAL A 634 -1.76 1.22 -28.90
N ASP A 635 -2.25 1.18 -30.12
CA ASP A 635 -1.95 0.09 -31.05
C ASP A 635 -0.88 0.55 -32.04
N GLN A 636 0.11 -0.29 -32.31
CA GLN A 636 1.08 -0.12 -33.38
C GLN A 636 0.68 -0.96 -34.59
N GLN A 637 0.83 -0.40 -35.79
CA GLN A 637 0.64 -1.15 -37.02
C GLN A 637 1.89 -1.99 -37.31
N THR A 638 1.77 -3.32 -37.21
CA THR A 638 2.84 -4.28 -37.53
C THR A 638 2.29 -5.43 -38.37
N ASN A 639 3.07 -5.91 -39.35
CA ASN A 639 2.70 -7.03 -40.24
C ASN A 639 1.30 -6.94 -40.88
N GLY A 640 0.84 -5.72 -41.20
CA GLY A 640 -0.48 -5.48 -41.80
C GLY A 640 -1.67 -5.52 -40.83
N GLY A 641 -1.42 -5.73 -39.53
CA GLY A 641 -2.42 -5.69 -38.45
C GLY A 641 -2.11 -4.62 -37.41
N TRP A 642 -3.02 -4.45 -36.45
CA TRP A 642 -2.84 -3.59 -35.29
C TRP A 642 -2.55 -4.46 -34.06
N ASN A 643 -1.44 -4.20 -33.39
CA ASN A 643 -1.02 -4.91 -32.18
C ASN A 643 -0.87 -3.92 -31.03
N THR A 644 -1.36 -4.27 -29.85
CA THR A 644 -1.30 -3.39 -28.68
C THR A 644 0.16 -3.18 -28.25
N TYR A 645 0.54 -1.91 -28.14
CA TYR A 645 1.86 -1.46 -27.71
C TYR A 645 1.83 -0.90 -26.29
N ARG A 646 0.75 -0.18 -25.92
CA ARG A 646 0.48 0.30 -24.56
C ARG A 646 -0.98 0.09 -24.17
N THR A 647 -1.23 0.08 -22.88
CA THR A 647 -2.54 -0.04 -22.23
C THR A 647 -2.64 0.98 -21.10
N ASP A 648 -3.82 1.14 -20.52
CA ASP A 648 -4.07 1.93 -19.28
C ASP A 648 -3.30 1.45 -18.01
N SER A 649 -2.47 0.41 -18.12
CA SER A 649 -1.58 -0.05 -17.05
C SER A 649 -0.15 0.49 -17.19
N HIS A 650 0.17 1.20 -18.28
CA HIS A 650 1.48 1.81 -18.45
C HIS A 650 1.48 3.25 -17.92
N PRO A 651 2.50 3.67 -17.15
CA PRO A 651 2.62 5.03 -16.62
C PRO A 651 2.76 6.11 -17.69
N SER A 652 3.05 5.73 -18.94
CA SER A 652 3.11 6.67 -20.06
C SER A 652 1.73 7.05 -20.60
N THR A 653 0.65 6.38 -20.17
CA THR A 653 -0.71 6.66 -20.63
C THR A 653 -1.59 7.19 -19.50
N THR A 654 -2.55 8.05 -19.83
CA THR A 654 -3.64 8.42 -18.91
C THR A 654 -4.99 8.25 -19.59
N TYR A 655 -5.98 7.89 -18.78
CA TYR A 655 -7.40 7.84 -19.10
C TYR A 655 -8.11 8.87 -18.24
N GLU A 656 -8.77 9.85 -18.85
CA GLU A 656 -9.47 10.92 -18.15
C GLU A 656 -10.92 10.98 -18.59
N TRP A 657 -11.84 11.00 -17.65
CA TRP A 657 -13.27 11.05 -17.88
C TRP A 657 -13.86 12.31 -17.27
N VAL A 658 -14.76 12.94 -18.00
CA VAL A 658 -15.49 14.12 -17.52
C VAL A 658 -16.96 14.02 -17.87
N GLN A 659 -17.82 14.23 -16.87
CA GLN A 659 -19.25 14.44 -17.10
C GLN A 659 -19.45 15.82 -17.74
N THR A 660 -19.80 15.86 -19.03
CA THR A 660 -20.01 17.11 -19.77
C THR A 660 -21.43 17.65 -19.63
N ASN A 661 -22.40 16.78 -19.32
CA ASN A 661 -23.76 17.20 -18.98
C ASN A 661 -24.42 16.18 -18.03
N VAL A 662 -24.65 16.58 -16.77
CA VAL A 662 -25.27 15.72 -15.75
C VAL A 662 -26.72 15.35 -16.11
N VAL A 663 -27.52 16.33 -16.54
CA VAL A 663 -28.96 16.14 -16.81
C VAL A 663 -29.20 15.22 -18.00
N LEU A 664 -28.38 15.35 -19.04
CA LEU A 664 -28.50 14.56 -20.25
C LEU A 664 -27.67 13.27 -20.21
N GLY A 665 -26.83 13.07 -19.19
CA GLY A 665 -25.95 11.90 -19.08
C GLY A 665 -24.82 11.88 -20.12
N TYR A 666 -24.32 13.05 -20.54
CA TYR A 666 -23.22 13.14 -21.50
C TYR A 666 -21.88 13.15 -20.78
N SER A 667 -20.92 12.40 -21.32
CA SER A 667 -19.53 12.41 -20.85
C SER A 667 -18.56 12.38 -22.02
N ALA A 668 -17.31 12.76 -21.73
CA ALA A 668 -16.20 12.66 -22.66
C ALA A 668 -15.05 11.91 -22.00
N VAL A 669 -14.29 11.18 -22.80
CA VAL A 669 -13.08 10.49 -22.38
C VAL A 669 -11.90 11.02 -23.18
N THR A 670 -10.89 11.52 -22.51
CA THR A 670 -9.60 11.87 -23.12
C THR A 670 -8.60 10.78 -22.77
N VAL A 671 -7.90 10.28 -23.78
CA VAL A 671 -6.76 9.38 -23.60
C VAL A 671 -5.49 10.12 -24.00
N ASN A 672 -4.46 10.01 -23.18
CA ASN A 672 -3.15 10.61 -23.44
C ASN A 672 -2.08 9.53 -23.47
N TRP A 673 -1.06 9.73 -24.30
CA TRP A 673 0.18 8.95 -24.29
C TRP A 673 1.38 9.87 -24.42
N THR A 674 2.23 9.87 -23.39
CA THR A 674 3.55 10.49 -23.41
C THR A 674 4.53 9.53 -24.07
N ILE A 675 5.00 9.87 -25.27
CA ILE A 675 5.87 8.98 -26.06
C ILE A 675 7.21 8.81 -25.35
N GLU A 676 7.52 7.59 -24.92
CA GLU A 676 8.76 7.28 -24.24
C GLU A 676 9.95 7.30 -25.20
N SER A 677 11.13 7.61 -24.67
CA SER A 677 12.38 7.45 -25.41
C SER A 677 12.56 5.99 -25.84
N GLY A 678 13.00 5.77 -27.07
CA GLY A 678 13.17 4.44 -27.64
C GLY A 678 11.90 3.81 -28.24
N THR A 679 10.76 4.53 -28.23
CA THR A 679 9.55 4.09 -28.94
C THR A 679 9.87 3.87 -30.43
N PRO A 680 9.57 2.69 -31.01
CA PRO A 680 9.87 2.42 -32.40
C PRO A 680 9.16 3.40 -33.35
N SER A 681 9.87 3.89 -34.37
CA SER A 681 9.23 4.67 -35.43
C SER A 681 8.16 3.81 -36.12
N GLY A 682 7.00 4.41 -36.41
CA GLY A 682 5.89 3.66 -36.99
C GLY A 682 4.56 4.38 -36.93
N THR A 683 3.52 3.67 -37.34
CA THR A 683 2.14 4.15 -37.34
C THR A 683 1.41 3.60 -36.11
N TYR A 684 0.75 4.49 -35.38
CA TYR A 684 0.05 4.21 -34.14
C TYR A 684 -1.40 4.73 -34.20
N ARG A 685 -2.25 4.24 -33.31
CA ARG A 685 -3.60 4.79 -33.05
C ARG A 685 -4.01 4.55 -31.60
N PHE A 686 -5.00 5.31 -31.14
CA PHE A 686 -5.72 4.99 -29.91
C PHE A 686 -6.95 4.15 -30.19
N THR A 687 -7.21 3.19 -29.30
CA THR A 687 -8.50 2.50 -29.20
C THR A 687 -9.07 2.70 -27.80
N TYR A 688 -10.28 3.25 -27.70
CA TYR A 688 -11.02 3.44 -26.46
C TYR A 688 -12.09 2.35 -26.31
N TYR A 689 -12.13 1.68 -25.16
CA TYR A 689 -13.11 0.66 -24.82
C TYR A 689 -14.03 1.14 -23.69
N GLY A 690 -15.31 1.29 -24.00
CA GLY A 690 -16.31 1.77 -23.04
C GLY A 690 -17.53 0.87 -22.94
N ASP A 691 -18.28 1.06 -21.87
CA ASP A 691 -19.55 0.38 -21.59
C ASP A 691 -20.59 1.44 -21.22
N SER A 692 -21.70 1.49 -21.95
CA SER A 692 -22.76 2.49 -21.78
C SER A 692 -24.00 1.89 -21.14
N LYS A 693 -24.62 2.59 -20.20
CA LYS A 693 -25.87 2.17 -19.55
C LYS A 693 -27.07 2.91 -20.13
N SER A 694 -27.98 2.17 -20.74
CA SER A 694 -29.25 2.71 -21.24
C SER A 694 -30.27 2.96 -20.12
N ILE A 695 -31.33 3.72 -20.41
CA ILE A 695 -32.41 4.03 -19.44
C ILE A 695 -33.16 2.79 -18.92
N THR A 696 -33.08 1.65 -19.62
CA THR A 696 -33.64 0.36 -19.17
C THR A 696 -32.70 -0.38 -18.21
N GLY A 697 -31.52 0.19 -17.94
CA GLY A 697 -30.46 -0.42 -17.12
C GLY A 697 -29.54 -1.38 -17.89
N LYS A 698 -29.82 -1.68 -19.17
CA LYS A 698 -28.93 -2.53 -19.98
C LYS A 698 -27.60 -1.83 -20.24
N ILE A 699 -26.51 -2.53 -19.93
CA ILE A 699 -25.13 -2.12 -20.23
C ILE A 699 -24.72 -2.71 -21.59
N SER A 700 -24.03 -1.94 -22.43
CA SER A 700 -23.55 -2.38 -23.74
C SER A 700 -22.18 -1.80 -24.07
N ALA A 701 -21.26 -2.70 -24.40
CA ALA A 701 -19.90 -2.36 -24.81
C ALA A 701 -19.88 -1.64 -26.16
N PHE A 702 -18.93 -0.73 -26.32
CA PHE A 702 -18.62 -0.05 -27.57
C PHE A 702 -17.11 0.22 -27.67
N THR A 703 -16.67 0.61 -28.87
CA THR A 703 -15.27 0.93 -29.14
C THR A 703 -15.18 2.20 -29.97
N GLY A 704 -14.28 3.09 -29.58
CA GLY A 704 -13.86 4.25 -30.36
C GLY A 704 -12.43 4.07 -30.86
N THR A 705 -12.10 4.63 -32.02
CA THR A 705 -10.74 4.57 -32.57
C THR A 705 -10.37 5.94 -33.14
N SER A 706 -9.20 6.46 -32.77
CA SER A 706 -8.68 7.72 -33.34
C SER A 706 -8.27 7.54 -34.81
N SER A 707 -7.97 8.64 -35.49
CA SER A 707 -7.13 8.54 -36.69
C SER A 707 -5.76 7.94 -36.36
N SER A 708 -5.09 7.37 -37.37
CA SER A 708 -3.71 6.91 -37.22
C SER A 708 -2.74 8.11 -37.24
N PHE A 709 -1.71 8.06 -36.40
CA PHE A 709 -0.63 9.03 -36.34
C PHE A 709 0.73 8.35 -36.47
N THR A 710 1.79 9.10 -36.71
CA THR A 710 3.14 8.55 -36.91
C THR A 710 4.11 9.05 -35.84
N ILE A 711 5.04 8.18 -35.44
CA ILE A 711 6.17 8.50 -34.57
C ILE A 711 7.45 8.33 -35.38
N ASN A 712 8.36 9.30 -35.27
CA ASN A 712 9.66 9.30 -35.95
C ASN A 712 10.80 9.01 -34.99
#